data_AF-A0A1V1STB9-F1
#
_entry.id   AF-A0A1V1STB9-F1
#
_cell.length_a   1.000
_cell.length_b   1.000
_cell.length_c   1.000
_cell.angle_alpha   90.00
_cell.angle_beta   90.00
_cell.angle_gamma   90.00
#
_symmetry.space_group_name_H-M   'P 1'
#
loop_
_entity.id
_entity.type
_entity.pdbx_description
1 polymer ?
#
loop_
_entity_poly.entity_id
_entity_poly.type
_entity_poly.pdbx_seq_one_letter_code
_entity_poly.pdbx_strand_id
1 'polypeptide(L)'
;MATNPKSPIERFNDLTNVVSDLEYGFNTNFANWEEENHASAEDYFLWAYAGTVDALRLITDEKWKDDVDSSLKINIDKLFTRALQLLPKSVEYVRITGPALNRVHKGLLKAMLLLAERGDVTVSNGLGVHLVQMGGQLYRIRPPPRGAWNAAASDLKESDEFDGIFQEFLCLEKDPLNKQGQHELYVLQSHRLLERALRALGLPEHEAHPKDDFFHNETRPTFVEYPYGSEEFFYGRGSRPGILHIKSKLGSPLTAAQRMKLGNVDKKGTTQATKQKSDTVGGEPVGEKKRKKFKSIDKTKSENLLNKKKRKKIGERARKGSKHVDENAVNKKRQEKIRKRERKESKHVDENAANKKRRKIRERGGYRFPHASTTVKEDPLNKEREKKAEKNTKGKNEEKGYKKRLRNDNSKGSRKPRTKQDYTMTIINAAADVEDILRVGRYKSMWDWDADRPDSNRLITPTVDIRKTIMVAYQEDLRSIIDELYKRKFKTPTNKAKLPQTVDERSDWLERANREMRWARAAVHEYIESATTPSRTKQLRLAAYRLKLLRSLHILGLISGEPAASADEIRDGLRDRLEDWILYEQAWNVSELVILERQSITQELWDTITVQVNEREENIQRWTEMLNEFDERVIPGKTGKGGKRQPTEDPDVDASSSSSSSSSSSEEEEDEKEEGKDNVDGMDVDEEEKVNVNEEQKVPKNPETETKPVEEIFLTKEDISNGRIVLHNALYPKLPDSGDYLLDWREEKRRRRWFHAMARAKLMGKPVPAWTHKAPFDPFNAGGPPGWEGLPLGTVWDRLQYMWVLTNWRFFQLRELEP
;
A
#
# COMPACT_ATOMS: atom_id res chain seq x y z
N MET A 1 -26.97 -36.48 33.85
CA MET A 1 -25.94 -36.49 34.91
C MET A 1 -24.80 -35.61 34.41
N ALA A 2 -24.54 -34.47 35.05
CA ALA A 2 -23.42 -33.62 34.66
C ALA A 2 -22.13 -34.34 35.07
N THR A 3 -21.33 -34.78 34.10
CA THR A 3 -19.99 -35.30 34.36
C THR A 3 -19.19 -34.21 35.05
N ASN A 4 -18.60 -34.51 36.22
CA ASN A 4 -17.70 -33.57 36.88
C ASN A 4 -16.65 -33.07 35.88
N PRO A 5 -16.39 -31.76 35.80
CA PRO A 5 -15.40 -31.22 34.88
C PRO A 5 -14.02 -31.80 35.22
N LYS A 6 -13.33 -32.36 34.21
CA LYS A 6 -11.96 -32.89 34.34
C LYS A 6 -11.04 -31.82 34.91
N SER A 7 -10.11 -32.22 35.77
CA SER A 7 -9.07 -31.32 36.31
C SER A 7 -8.12 -30.81 35.21
N PRO A 8 -7.45 -29.65 35.38
CA PRO A 8 -6.48 -29.15 34.41
C PRO A 8 -5.38 -30.16 34.04
N ILE A 9 -4.92 -30.94 35.01
CA ILE A 9 -3.88 -31.97 34.82
C ILE A 9 -4.41 -33.11 33.96
N GLU A 10 -5.63 -33.59 34.20
CA GLU A 10 -6.25 -34.63 33.37
C GLU A 10 -6.46 -34.14 31.93
N ARG A 11 -6.95 -32.90 31.74
CA ARG A 11 -7.11 -32.31 30.40
C ARG A 11 -5.76 -32.16 29.68
N PHE A 12 -4.71 -31.76 30.40
CA PHE A 12 -3.35 -31.70 29.85
C PHE A 12 -2.81 -33.09 29.44
N ASN A 13 -3.06 -34.11 30.25
CA ASN A 13 -2.66 -35.49 29.95
C ASN A 13 -3.42 -36.03 28.72
N ASP A 14 -4.73 -35.74 28.61
CA ASP A 14 -5.52 -36.08 27.44
C ASP A 14 -4.94 -35.45 26.17
N LEU A 15 -4.62 -34.15 26.20
CA LEU A 15 -3.98 -33.46 25.07
C LEU A 15 -2.59 -34.02 24.76
N THR A 16 -1.83 -34.42 25.78
CA THR A 16 -0.51 -35.03 25.61
C THR A 16 -0.59 -36.37 24.90
N ASN A 17 -1.59 -37.19 25.24
CA ASN A 17 -1.85 -38.47 24.58
C ASN A 17 -2.22 -38.24 23.11
N VAL A 18 -3.15 -37.33 22.84
CA VAL A 18 -3.53 -36.96 21.46
C VAL A 18 -2.30 -36.54 20.64
N VAL A 19 -1.44 -35.65 21.16
CA VAL A 19 -0.24 -35.22 20.42
C VAL A 19 0.75 -36.38 20.22
N SER A 20 0.84 -37.31 21.17
CA SER A 20 1.74 -38.47 21.06
C SER A 20 1.25 -39.47 20.01
N ASP A 21 -0.06 -39.70 19.91
CA ASP A 21 -0.67 -40.53 18.86
C ASP A 21 -0.45 -39.91 17.47
N LEU A 22 -0.60 -38.59 17.36
CA LEU A 22 -0.28 -37.86 16.13
C LEU A 22 1.20 -37.98 15.76
N GLU A 23 2.11 -37.78 16.72
CA GLU A 23 3.55 -37.97 16.53
C GLU A 23 3.88 -39.37 16.02
N TYR A 24 3.21 -40.41 16.55
CA TYR A 24 3.37 -41.79 16.11
C TYR A 24 2.99 -41.97 14.63
N GLY A 25 1.84 -41.44 14.20
CA GLY A 25 1.43 -41.46 12.79
C GLY A 25 2.45 -40.79 11.85
N PHE A 26 2.97 -39.62 12.23
CA PHE A 26 3.99 -38.92 11.44
C PHE A 26 5.35 -39.65 11.43
N ASN A 27 5.75 -40.28 12.53
CA ASN A 27 7.04 -40.97 12.63
C ASN A 27 7.05 -42.30 11.86
N THR A 28 5.89 -42.95 11.73
CA THR A 28 5.71 -44.17 10.93
C THR A 28 5.41 -43.88 9.45
N ASN A 29 5.36 -42.60 9.06
CA ASN A 29 4.89 -42.15 7.74
C ASN A 29 3.53 -42.78 7.35
N PHE A 30 2.67 -42.99 8.35
CA PHE A 30 1.34 -43.60 8.20
C PHE A 30 1.36 -45.03 7.64
N ALA A 31 2.47 -45.76 7.80
CA ALA A 31 2.59 -47.15 7.35
C ALA A 31 1.64 -48.10 8.11
N ASN A 32 1.31 -47.77 9.36
CA ASN A 32 0.51 -48.62 10.26
C ASN A 32 -0.99 -48.30 10.20
N TRP A 33 -1.48 -47.79 9.07
CA TRP A 33 -2.87 -47.34 8.92
C TRP A 33 -3.90 -48.46 9.13
N GLU A 34 -3.56 -49.72 8.84
CA GLU A 34 -4.42 -50.88 9.11
C GLU A 34 -4.57 -51.15 10.62
N GLU A 35 -3.49 -51.05 11.38
CA GLU A 35 -3.48 -51.25 12.84
C GLU A 35 -4.32 -50.17 13.55
N GLU A 36 -4.32 -48.96 12.98
CA GLU A 36 -5.08 -47.80 13.47
C GLU A 36 -6.52 -47.72 12.91
N ASN A 37 -7.00 -48.78 12.23
CA ASN A 37 -8.35 -48.88 11.67
C ASN A 37 -8.73 -47.77 10.67
N HIS A 38 -7.77 -47.26 9.90
CA HIS A 38 -8.05 -46.37 8.77
C HIS A 38 -8.26 -47.17 7.47
N ALA A 39 -8.92 -46.57 6.47
CA ALA A 39 -9.19 -47.26 5.20
C ALA A 39 -8.01 -47.22 4.22
N SER A 40 -7.09 -46.26 4.40
CA SER A 40 -5.83 -46.16 3.66
C SER A 40 -4.83 -45.26 4.39
N ALA A 41 -3.57 -45.24 3.94
CA ALA A 41 -2.56 -44.33 4.46
C ALA A 41 -2.93 -42.85 4.25
N GLU A 42 -3.62 -42.52 3.15
CA GLU A 42 -4.10 -41.16 2.87
C GLU A 42 -5.20 -40.73 3.84
N ASP A 43 -6.11 -41.64 4.18
CA ASP A 43 -7.17 -41.39 5.17
C ASP A 43 -6.57 -41.24 6.58
N TYR A 44 -5.55 -42.03 6.91
CA TYR A 44 -4.80 -41.87 8.17
C TYR A 44 -4.06 -40.53 8.23
N PHE A 45 -3.40 -40.12 7.13
CA PHE A 45 -2.76 -38.82 7.04
C PHE A 45 -3.75 -37.66 7.20
N LEU A 46 -4.92 -37.75 6.55
CA LEU A 46 -5.98 -36.75 6.72
C LEU A 46 -6.40 -36.63 8.17
N TRP A 47 -6.65 -37.76 8.84
CA TRP A 47 -7.00 -37.79 10.26
C TRP A 47 -5.90 -37.14 11.10
N ALA A 48 -4.63 -37.49 10.88
CA ALA A 48 -3.52 -36.95 11.64
C ALA A 48 -3.31 -35.44 11.40
N TYR A 49 -3.45 -34.98 10.16
CA TYR A 49 -3.34 -33.56 9.84
C TYR A 49 -4.49 -32.74 10.46
N ALA A 50 -5.73 -33.20 10.31
CA ALA A 50 -6.89 -32.57 10.93
C ALA A 50 -6.80 -32.58 12.45
N GLY A 51 -6.39 -33.71 13.04
CA GLY A 51 -6.15 -33.87 14.47
C GLY A 51 -5.04 -32.94 14.98
N THR A 52 -3.98 -32.70 14.20
CA THR A 52 -2.93 -31.72 14.55
C THR A 52 -3.49 -30.30 14.61
N VAL A 53 -4.31 -29.92 13.62
CA VAL A 53 -4.97 -28.59 13.59
C VAL A 53 -5.88 -28.40 14.80
N ASP A 54 -6.69 -29.41 15.11
CA ASP A 54 -7.60 -29.39 16.26
C ASP A 54 -6.85 -29.42 17.59
N ALA A 55 -5.80 -30.25 17.73
CA ALA A 55 -4.96 -30.30 18.92
C ALA A 55 -4.30 -28.95 19.19
N LEU A 56 -3.74 -28.28 18.17
CA LEU A 56 -3.22 -26.93 18.31
C LEU A 56 -4.29 -25.95 18.80
N ARG A 57 -5.57 -26.14 18.43
CA ARG A 57 -6.66 -25.23 18.85
C ARG A 57 -6.97 -25.47 20.30
N LEU A 58 -7.18 -26.73 20.67
CA LEU A 58 -7.48 -27.14 22.04
C LEU A 58 -6.35 -26.79 23.01
N ILE A 59 -5.08 -26.90 22.60
CA ILE A 59 -3.92 -26.48 23.40
C ILE A 59 -3.92 -24.97 23.62
N THR A 60 -4.20 -24.17 22.58
CA THR A 60 -4.36 -22.71 22.72
C THR A 60 -5.52 -22.39 23.67
N ASP A 61 -6.69 -22.99 23.47
CA ASP A 61 -7.86 -22.75 24.31
C ASP A 61 -7.60 -23.10 25.78
N GLU A 62 -6.94 -24.23 26.02
CA GLU A 62 -6.56 -24.68 27.38
C GLU A 62 -5.60 -23.69 28.04
N LYS A 63 -4.62 -23.14 27.29
CA LYS A 63 -3.68 -22.14 27.80
C LYS A 63 -4.38 -20.90 28.38
N TRP A 64 -5.53 -20.52 27.82
CA TRP A 64 -6.27 -19.31 28.18
C TRP A 64 -7.31 -19.52 29.28
N LYS A 65 -7.48 -20.73 29.81
CA LYS A 65 -8.39 -20.97 30.94
C LYS A 65 -7.82 -20.42 32.25
N ASP A 66 -8.71 -19.91 33.09
CA ASP A 66 -8.36 -19.29 34.37
C ASP A 66 -7.87 -20.29 35.43
N ASP A 67 -8.26 -21.57 35.31
CA ASP A 67 -7.89 -22.65 36.23
C ASP A 67 -6.50 -23.26 35.94
N VAL A 68 -5.79 -22.75 34.94
CA VAL A 68 -4.44 -23.20 34.56
C VAL A 68 -3.38 -22.30 35.19
N ASP A 69 -2.61 -22.86 36.12
CA ASP A 69 -1.52 -22.17 36.80
C ASP A 69 -0.30 -21.89 35.87
N SER A 70 0.64 -21.09 36.36
CA SER A 70 1.84 -20.69 35.60
C SER A 70 2.78 -21.85 35.29
N SER A 71 2.83 -22.88 36.13
CA SER A 71 3.66 -24.06 35.93
C SER A 71 3.13 -24.94 34.81
N LEU A 72 1.79 -25.13 34.77
CA LEU A 72 1.12 -25.90 33.74
C LEU A 72 1.13 -25.16 32.40
N LYS A 73 1.06 -23.82 32.38
CA LYS A 73 1.22 -23.00 31.15
C LYS A 73 2.54 -23.28 30.43
N ILE A 74 3.65 -23.44 31.16
CA ILE A 74 4.95 -23.79 30.56
C ILE A 74 4.89 -25.17 29.90
N ASN A 75 4.20 -26.14 30.50
CA ASN A 75 4.03 -27.48 29.94
C ASN A 75 3.11 -27.47 28.71
N ILE A 76 2.03 -26.67 28.74
CA ILE A 76 1.14 -26.43 27.60
C ILE A 76 1.92 -25.79 26.43
N ASP A 77 2.82 -24.83 26.70
CA ASP A 77 3.65 -24.22 25.65
C ASP A 77 4.64 -25.21 25.01
N LYS A 78 5.20 -26.12 25.81
CA LYS A 78 6.02 -27.24 25.29
C LYS A 78 5.18 -28.17 24.43
N LEU A 79 3.96 -28.49 24.86
CA LEU A 79 3.04 -29.34 24.11
C LEU A 79 2.60 -28.67 22.79
N PHE A 80 2.33 -27.37 22.80
CA PHE A 80 2.07 -26.58 21.60
C PHE A 80 3.24 -26.66 20.62
N THR A 81 4.47 -26.51 21.12
CA THR A 81 5.68 -26.60 20.29
C THR A 81 5.83 -27.98 19.66
N ARG A 82 5.52 -29.06 20.40
CA ARG A 82 5.50 -30.44 19.87
C ARG A 82 4.49 -30.59 18.73
N ALA A 83 3.25 -30.19 18.94
CA ALA A 83 2.20 -30.23 17.91
C ALA A 83 2.57 -29.38 16.68
N LEU A 84 3.17 -28.21 16.90
CA LEU A 84 3.62 -27.32 15.82
C LEU A 84 4.70 -27.96 14.93
N GLN A 85 5.58 -28.80 15.49
CA GLN A 85 6.61 -29.52 14.73
C GLN A 85 6.03 -30.57 13.75
N LEU A 86 4.76 -30.96 13.91
CA LEU A 86 4.07 -31.87 12.99
C LEU A 86 3.63 -31.17 11.69
N LEU A 87 3.43 -29.85 11.72
CA LEU A 87 2.99 -29.08 10.57
C LEU A 87 4.00 -29.12 9.40
N PRO A 88 5.31 -28.86 9.60
CA PRO A 88 6.31 -29.05 8.54
C PRO A 88 6.40 -30.49 8.01
N LYS A 89 6.24 -31.49 8.89
CA LYS A 89 6.20 -32.92 8.47
C LYS A 89 5.02 -33.18 7.54
N SER A 90 3.87 -32.55 7.80
CA SER A 90 2.68 -32.64 6.94
C SER A 90 2.93 -32.08 5.54
N VAL A 91 3.58 -30.92 5.45
CA VAL A 91 3.94 -30.31 4.16
C VAL A 91 4.88 -31.22 3.37
N GLU A 92 5.86 -31.79 4.05
CA GLU A 92 6.83 -32.71 3.44
C GLU A 92 6.16 -34.00 2.96
N TYR A 93 5.25 -34.57 3.75
CA TYR A 93 4.49 -35.75 3.35
C TYR A 93 3.65 -35.47 2.10
N VAL A 94 2.93 -34.35 2.04
CA VAL A 94 2.14 -33.97 0.85
C VAL A 94 3.04 -33.79 -0.37
N ARG A 95 4.23 -33.21 -0.18
CA ARG A 95 5.21 -33.02 -1.25
C ARG A 95 5.71 -34.35 -1.82
N ILE A 96 5.92 -35.35 -0.99
CA ILE A 96 6.42 -36.69 -1.39
C ILE A 96 5.30 -37.52 -2.01
N THR A 97 4.17 -37.64 -1.31
CA THR A 97 3.04 -38.51 -1.69
C THR A 97 2.27 -37.95 -2.89
N GLY A 98 2.19 -36.62 -2.99
CA GLY A 98 1.75 -35.93 -4.20
C GLY A 98 0.34 -36.36 -4.65
N PRO A 99 0.17 -36.80 -5.92
CA PRO A 99 -1.14 -37.12 -6.50
C PRO A 99 -1.95 -38.23 -5.80
N ALA A 100 -1.34 -39.10 -4.99
CA ALA A 100 -2.10 -40.14 -4.27
C ALA A 100 -3.08 -39.51 -3.26
N LEU A 101 -2.76 -38.32 -2.75
CA LEU A 101 -3.63 -37.56 -1.84
C LEU A 101 -4.84 -36.90 -2.51
N ASN A 102 -5.04 -37.04 -3.83
CA ASN A 102 -6.18 -36.45 -4.54
C ASN A 102 -7.52 -36.83 -3.90
N ARG A 103 -7.66 -38.06 -3.38
CA ARG A 103 -8.90 -38.55 -2.76
C ARG A 103 -9.25 -37.80 -1.47
N VAL A 104 -8.23 -37.46 -0.67
CA VAL A 104 -8.39 -36.80 0.63
C VAL A 104 -8.17 -35.27 0.56
N HIS A 105 -7.86 -34.74 -0.62
CA HIS A 105 -7.55 -33.33 -0.86
C HIS A 105 -8.59 -32.38 -0.27
N LYS A 106 -9.88 -32.65 -0.48
CA LYS A 106 -10.98 -31.81 0.05
C LYS A 106 -10.94 -31.74 1.58
N GLY A 107 -10.67 -32.86 2.24
CA GLY A 107 -10.51 -32.94 3.70
C GLY A 107 -9.29 -32.14 4.19
N LEU A 108 -8.15 -32.29 3.50
CA LEU A 108 -6.92 -31.56 3.84
C LEU A 108 -7.11 -30.04 3.68
N LEU A 109 -7.78 -29.62 2.61
CA LEU A 109 -8.11 -28.22 2.37
C LEU A 109 -9.04 -27.67 3.45
N LYS A 110 -10.07 -28.44 3.85
CA LYS A 110 -10.95 -28.06 4.95
C LYS A 110 -10.19 -27.89 6.27
N ALA A 111 -9.32 -28.83 6.63
CA ALA A 111 -8.49 -28.73 7.83
C ALA A 111 -7.53 -27.52 7.78
N MET A 112 -6.91 -27.25 6.63
CA MET A 112 -6.06 -26.07 6.45
C MET A 112 -6.85 -24.76 6.61
N LEU A 113 -8.08 -24.71 6.12
CA LEU A 113 -8.94 -23.52 6.27
C LEU A 113 -9.41 -23.33 7.71
N LEU A 114 -9.74 -24.40 8.43
CA LEU A 114 -10.01 -24.34 9.87
C LEU A 114 -8.81 -23.79 10.64
N LEU A 115 -7.59 -24.14 10.23
CA LEU A 115 -6.40 -23.53 10.80
C LEU A 115 -6.32 -22.02 10.48
N ALA A 116 -6.67 -21.61 9.25
CA ALA A 116 -6.64 -20.20 8.83
C ALA A 116 -7.69 -19.33 9.53
N GLU A 117 -8.82 -19.91 9.95
CA GLU A 117 -9.90 -19.21 10.66
C GLU A 117 -9.57 -18.89 12.12
N ARG A 118 -8.46 -19.41 12.66
CA ARG A 118 -8.07 -19.15 14.04
C ARG A 118 -7.57 -17.71 14.22
N GLY A 119 -8.01 -17.07 15.30
CA GLY A 119 -7.59 -15.71 15.66
C GLY A 119 -6.14 -15.59 16.13
N ASP A 120 -5.45 -16.69 16.41
CA ASP A 120 -4.06 -16.72 16.88
C ASP A 120 -3.04 -16.98 15.76
N VAL A 121 -3.45 -17.07 14.49
CA VAL A 121 -2.52 -17.33 13.37
C VAL A 121 -1.62 -16.13 13.13
N THR A 122 -0.31 -16.32 13.27
CA THR A 122 0.68 -15.29 12.95
C THR A 122 1.87 -15.91 12.20
N VAL A 123 2.71 -15.06 11.61
CA VAL A 123 3.99 -15.53 11.05
C VAL A 123 4.96 -15.91 12.19
N SER A 124 4.87 -15.25 13.35
CA SER A 124 5.79 -15.45 14.48
C SER A 124 5.59 -16.77 15.20
N ASN A 125 4.37 -17.31 15.25
CA ASN A 125 4.12 -18.64 15.81
C ASN A 125 4.22 -19.79 14.80
N GLY A 126 4.65 -19.51 13.56
CA GLY A 126 4.84 -20.50 12.52
C GLY A 126 3.57 -20.98 11.81
N LEU A 127 2.37 -20.72 12.36
CA LEU A 127 1.10 -21.15 11.74
C LEU A 127 0.88 -20.46 10.39
N GLY A 128 1.17 -19.17 10.29
CA GLY A 128 1.05 -18.42 9.04
C GLY A 128 2.01 -18.93 7.96
N VAL A 129 3.22 -19.34 8.34
CA VAL A 129 4.20 -19.93 7.41
C VAL A 129 3.69 -21.27 6.90
N HIS A 130 3.12 -22.10 7.78
CA HIS A 130 2.52 -23.39 7.40
C HIS A 130 1.36 -23.22 6.43
N LEU A 131 0.44 -22.28 6.66
CA LEU A 131 -0.70 -22.03 5.75
C LEU A 131 -0.25 -21.74 4.32
N VAL A 132 0.78 -20.91 4.15
CA VAL A 132 1.34 -20.59 2.84
C VAL A 132 1.96 -21.83 2.18
N GLN A 133 2.74 -22.59 2.95
CA GLN A 133 3.43 -23.78 2.43
C GLN A 133 2.45 -24.90 2.07
N MET A 134 1.54 -25.25 2.98
CA MET A 134 0.53 -26.27 2.80
C MET A 134 -0.44 -25.88 1.69
N GLY A 135 -0.88 -24.62 1.64
CA GLY A 135 -1.72 -24.11 0.55
C GLY A 135 -1.06 -24.26 -0.82
N GLY A 136 0.24 -23.99 -0.90
CA GLY A 136 1.04 -24.22 -2.10
C GLY A 136 1.11 -25.71 -2.52
N GLN A 137 1.21 -26.64 -1.57
CA GLN A 137 1.20 -28.07 -1.87
C GLN A 137 -0.19 -28.56 -2.27
N LEU A 138 -1.23 -28.19 -1.52
CA LEU A 138 -2.62 -28.55 -1.83
C LEU A 138 -3.06 -27.98 -3.18
N TYR A 139 -2.55 -26.82 -3.60
CA TYR A 139 -2.79 -26.31 -4.93
C TYR A 139 -2.19 -27.21 -6.03
N ARG A 140 -1.00 -27.78 -5.79
CA ARG A 140 -0.31 -28.66 -6.75
C ARG A 140 -0.95 -30.04 -6.88
N ILE A 141 -1.47 -30.57 -5.79
CA ILE A 141 -2.13 -31.88 -5.73
C ILE A 141 -3.66 -31.78 -5.85
N ARG A 142 -4.18 -30.65 -6.36
CA ARG A 142 -5.61 -30.49 -6.56
C ARG A 142 -6.12 -31.53 -7.56
N PRO A 143 -7.22 -32.24 -7.27
CA PRO A 143 -7.84 -33.15 -8.22
C PRO A 143 -8.15 -32.43 -9.53
N PRO A 144 -8.03 -33.11 -10.69
CA PRO A 144 -8.41 -32.53 -11.97
C PRO A 144 -9.88 -32.07 -11.92
N PRO A 145 -10.21 -30.84 -12.36
CA PRO A 145 -11.59 -30.31 -12.29
C PRO A 145 -12.63 -31.21 -12.98
N ARG A 146 -12.21 -32.01 -13.97
CA ARG A 146 -13.06 -33.00 -14.64
C ARG A 146 -13.69 -34.00 -13.66
N GLY A 147 -13.07 -34.30 -12.53
CA GLY A 147 -13.60 -35.22 -11.52
C GLY A 147 -14.86 -34.73 -10.81
N ALA A 148 -15.13 -33.41 -10.85
CA ALA A 148 -16.35 -32.80 -10.30
C ALA A 148 -17.59 -33.02 -11.17
N TRP A 149 -17.40 -33.39 -12.44
CA TRP A 149 -18.48 -33.58 -13.41
C TRP A 149 -19.00 -35.02 -13.36
N ASN A 150 -20.28 -35.21 -13.70
CA ASN A 150 -20.87 -36.53 -13.87
C ASN A 150 -20.23 -37.29 -15.05
N ALA A 151 -20.52 -38.59 -15.22
CA ALA A 151 -19.89 -39.42 -16.25
C ALA A 151 -20.18 -38.92 -17.68
N ALA A 152 -21.38 -38.40 -17.93
CA ALA A 152 -21.76 -37.76 -19.19
C ALA A 152 -21.12 -36.38 -19.38
N ALA A 153 -20.58 -35.82 -18.30
CA ALA A 153 -20.05 -34.49 -18.13
C ALA A 153 -20.98 -33.36 -18.63
N SER A 154 -22.29 -33.63 -18.57
CA SER A 154 -23.35 -32.67 -18.83
C SER A 154 -23.56 -31.72 -17.65
N ASP A 155 -23.38 -32.25 -16.44
CA ASP A 155 -23.63 -31.58 -15.17
C ASP A 155 -22.56 -31.92 -14.11
N LEU A 156 -22.54 -31.16 -13.02
CA LEU A 156 -21.74 -31.41 -11.83
C LEU A 156 -22.39 -32.49 -10.94
N LYS A 157 -21.57 -33.18 -10.14
CA LYS A 157 -22.08 -34.17 -9.17
C LYS A 157 -22.89 -33.49 -8.08
N GLU A 158 -23.93 -34.18 -7.62
CA GLU A 158 -24.76 -33.74 -6.50
C GLU A 158 -23.95 -33.64 -5.20
N SER A 159 -24.30 -32.68 -4.35
CA SER A 159 -23.65 -32.44 -3.08
C SER A 159 -24.60 -31.71 -2.12
N ASP A 160 -24.95 -32.36 -1.01
CA ASP A 160 -25.81 -31.76 0.02
C ASP A 160 -25.19 -30.48 0.60
N GLU A 161 -23.86 -30.46 0.73
CA GLU A 161 -23.10 -29.28 1.16
C GLU A 161 -23.29 -28.11 0.18
N PHE A 162 -23.19 -28.37 -1.13
CA PHE A 162 -23.45 -27.35 -2.14
C PHE A 162 -24.91 -26.87 -2.09
N ASP A 163 -25.86 -27.77 -1.92
CA ASP A 163 -27.28 -27.42 -1.85
C ASP A 163 -27.59 -26.51 -0.66
N GLY A 164 -26.99 -26.79 0.51
CA GLY A 164 -27.07 -25.90 1.68
C GLY A 164 -26.46 -24.51 1.41
N ILE A 165 -25.28 -24.45 0.77
CA ILE A 165 -24.62 -23.19 0.40
C ILE A 165 -25.46 -22.40 -0.61
N PHE A 166 -26.08 -23.08 -1.57
CA PHE A 166 -26.93 -22.45 -2.57
C PHE A 166 -28.20 -21.85 -1.92
N GLN A 167 -28.82 -22.53 -0.96
CA GLN A 167 -29.92 -21.96 -0.18
C GLN A 167 -29.49 -20.74 0.64
N GLU A 168 -28.31 -20.79 1.27
CA GLU A 168 -27.72 -19.63 1.96
C GLU A 168 -27.53 -18.45 0.99
N PHE A 169 -27.11 -18.73 -0.25
CA PHE A 169 -26.95 -17.71 -1.29
C PHE A 169 -28.29 -17.09 -1.73
N LEU A 170 -29.35 -17.89 -1.85
CA LEU A 170 -30.69 -17.37 -2.15
C LEU A 170 -31.27 -16.54 -0.99
N CYS A 171 -30.94 -16.88 0.26
CA CYS A 171 -31.34 -16.09 1.42
C CYS A 171 -30.71 -14.68 1.42
N LEU A 172 -29.52 -14.52 0.84
CA LEU A 172 -28.90 -13.19 0.69
C LEU A 172 -29.78 -12.22 -0.11
N GLU A 173 -30.53 -12.69 -1.09
CA GLU A 173 -31.39 -11.83 -1.93
C GLU A 173 -32.64 -11.34 -1.20
N LYS A 174 -33.02 -11.99 -0.09
CA LYS A 174 -34.23 -11.69 0.67
C LYS A 174 -34.01 -10.64 1.76
N ASP A 175 -32.77 -10.24 2.01
CA ASP A 175 -32.43 -9.24 3.02
C ASP A 175 -32.20 -7.87 2.33
N PRO A 176 -33.19 -6.95 2.33
CA PRO A 176 -33.04 -5.64 1.72
C PRO A 176 -32.06 -4.80 2.54
N LEU A 177 -30.81 -4.74 2.07
CA LEU A 177 -29.75 -3.95 2.67
C LEU A 177 -29.78 -2.52 2.10
N ASN A 178 -29.97 -1.51 2.97
CA ASN A 178 -30.25 -0.12 2.58
C ASN A 178 -29.01 0.82 2.65
N LYS A 179 -27.77 0.30 2.81
CA LYS A 179 -26.56 1.15 2.98
C LYS A 179 -25.35 0.63 2.21
N GLN A 180 -24.50 1.54 1.72
CA GLN A 180 -23.26 1.24 0.96
C GLN A 180 -22.31 0.25 1.67
N GLY A 181 -22.06 0.44 2.97
CA GLY A 181 -21.21 -0.48 3.74
C GLY A 181 -21.81 -1.89 3.84
N GLN A 182 -23.13 -2.01 3.70
CA GLN A 182 -23.81 -3.30 3.60
C GLN A 182 -23.70 -3.89 2.18
N HIS A 183 -23.54 -3.08 1.13
CA HIS A 183 -23.32 -3.57 -0.24
C HIS A 183 -21.94 -4.21 -0.40
N GLU A 184 -20.90 -3.63 0.18
CA GLU A 184 -19.57 -4.27 0.22
C GLU A 184 -19.62 -5.61 0.94
N LEU A 185 -20.24 -5.64 2.13
CA LEU A 185 -20.45 -6.88 2.89
C LEU A 185 -21.28 -7.90 2.11
N TYR A 186 -22.33 -7.46 1.42
CA TYR A 186 -23.19 -8.29 0.58
C TYR A 186 -22.42 -8.91 -0.60
N VAL A 187 -21.62 -8.11 -1.30
CA VAL A 187 -20.75 -8.58 -2.40
C VAL A 187 -19.74 -9.57 -1.85
N LEU A 188 -19.07 -9.25 -0.74
CA LEU A 188 -18.10 -10.14 -0.09
C LEU A 188 -18.74 -11.45 0.37
N GLN A 189 -19.95 -11.41 0.94
CA GLN A 189 -20.66 -12.61 1.37
C GLN A 189 -21.08 -13.47 0.18
N SER A 190 -21.57 -12.85 -0.90
CA SER A 190 -21.88 -13.56 -2.15
C SER A 190 -20.64 -14.25 -2.74
N HIS A 191 -19.49 -13.57 -2.71
CA HIS A 191 -18.22 -14.11 -3.18
C HIS A 191 -17.74 -15.28 -2.31
N ARG A 192 -17.79 -15.14 -0.98
CA ARG A 192 -17.46 -16.24 -0.04
C ARG A 192 -18.33 -17.46 -0.24
N LEU A 193 -19.63 -17.28 -0.52
CA LEU A 193 -20.54 -18.38 -0.82
C LEU A 193 -20.20 -19.05 -2.16
N LEU A 194 -19.81 -18.28 -3.18
CA LEU A 194 -19.35 -18.84 -4.45
C LEU A 194 -18.05 -19.66 -4.26
N GLU A 195 -17.09 -19.18 -3.47
CA GLU A 195 -15.89 -19.94 -3.12
C GLU A 195 -16.23 -21.24 -2.38
N ARG A 196 -17.10 -21.17 -1.36
CA ARG A 196 -17.60 -22.35 -0.64
C ARG A 196 -18.30 -23.33 -1.58
N ALA A 197 -19.10 -22.85 -2.52
CA ALA A 197 -19.78 -23.68 -3.51
C ALA A 197 -18.78 -24.41 -4.42
N LEU A 198 -17.76 -23.72 -4.94
CA LEU A 198 -16.70 -24.36 -5.72
C LEU A 198 -15.97 -25.42 -4.92
N ARG A 199 -15.64 -25.13 -3.66
CA ARG A 199 -15.01 -26.09 -2.75
C ARG A 199 -15.88 -27.32 -2.51
N ALA A 200 -17.17 -27.12 -2.25
CA ALA A 200 -18.12 -28.22 -2.03
C ALA A 200 -18.16 -29.17 -3.24
N LEU A 201 -18.10 -28.60 -4.45
CA LEU A 201 -18.10 -29.31 -5.72
C LEU A 201 -16.72 -29.85 -6.15
N GLY A 202 -15.65 -29.62 -5.38
CA GLY A 202 -14.29 -30.04 -5.74
C GLY A 202 -13.69 -29.24 -6.91
N LEU A 203 -14.18 -28.03 -7.15
CA LEU A 203 -13.74 -27.10 -8.17
C LEU A 203 -12.73 -26.08 -7.60
N PRO A 204 -11.87 -25.51 -8.45
CA PRO A 204 -10.86 -24.53 -8.03
C PRO A 204 -11.47 -23.20 -7.55
N GLU A 205 -11.42 -22.93 -6.25
CA GLU A 205 -11.95 -21.69 -5.62
C GLU A 205 -11.41 -20.40 -6.23
N HIS A 206 -10.12 -20.36 -6.55
CA HIS A 206 -9.49 -19.16 -7.12
C HIS A 206 -10.08 -18.72 -8.47
N GLU A 207 -10.88 -19.57 -9.13
CA GLU A 207 -11.62 -19.19 -10.32
C GLU A 207 -12.79 -18.25 -10.03
N ALA A 208 -13.32 -18.23 -8.80
CA ALA A 208 -14.37 -17.31 -8.38
C ALA A 208 -13.89 -15.85 -8.37
N HIS A 209 -12.59 -15.60 -8.19
CA HIS A 209 -12.07 -14.23 -8.10
C HIS A 209 -12.21 -13.51 -9.44
N PRO A 210 -12.82 -12.31 -9.46
CA PRO A 210 -12.73 -11.45 -10.63
C PRO A 210 -11.26 -11.17 -10.92
N LYS A 211 -10.85 -11.29 -12.18
CA LYS A 211 -9.50 -10.96 -12.62
C LYS A 211 -9.24 -9.46 -12.46
N ASP A 212 -7.98 -9.05 -12.38
CA ASP A 212 -7.56 -7.64 -12.34
C ASP A 212 -8.17 -6.82 -13.50
N ASP A 213 -8.37 -7.47 -14.65
CA ASP A 213 -8.94 -6.88 -15.86
C ASP A 213 -10.46 -7.05 -15.99
N PHE A 214 -11.16 -7.62 -15.00
CA PHE A 214 -12.61 -7.83 -14.98
C PHE A 214 -13.38 -6.54 -15.32
N PHE A 215 -12.79 -5.42 -14.93
CA PHE A 215 -13.38 -4.10 -15.02
C PHE A 215 -13.08 -3.37 -16.33
N HIS A 216 -12.13 -3.83 -17.15
CA HIS A 216 -11.85 -3.25 -18.46
C HIS A 216 -12.90 -3.70 -19.49
N ASN A 217 -13.39 -2.76 -20.31
CA ASN A 217 -14.44 -3.05 -21.30
C ASN A 217 -14.03 -4.11 -22.34
N GLU A 218 -12.73 -4.31 -22.58
CA GLU A 218 -12.20 -5.27 -23.57
C GLU A 218 -12.08 -6.70 -23.05
N THR A 219 -12.13 -6.89 -21.73
CA THR A 219 -11.86 -8.17 -21.05
C THR A 219 -12.97 -8.57 -20.09
N ARG A 220 -13.84 -7.63 -19.70
CA ARG A 220 -15.02 -7.88 -18.86
C ARG A 220 -15.84 -9.03 -19.42
N PRO A 221 -16.21 -10.03 -18.60
CA PRO A 221 -17.05 -11.11 -19.08
C PRO A 221 -18.38 -10.60 -19.63
N THR A 222 -18.83 -11.23 -20.71
CA THR A 222 -20.04 -10.83 -21.44
C THR A 222 -21.32 -11.23 -20.73
N PHE A 223 -21.31 -12.31 -19.92
CA PHE A 223 -22.49 -12.74 -19.15
C PHE A 223 -22.92 -11.76 -18.05
N VAL A 224 -22.15 -10.69 -17.82
CA VAL A 224 -22.47 -9.58 -16.92
C VAL A 224 -23.23 -8.47 -17.64
N GLU A 225 -23.11 -8.36 -18.98
CA GLU A 225 -23.70 -7.26 -19.76
C GLU A 225 -24.81 -7.69 -20.72
N TYR A 226 -24.78 -8.96 -21.16
CA TYR A 226 -25.68 -9.49 -22.17
C TYR A 226 -26.73 -10.38 -21.54
N PRO A 227 -27.96 -10.40 -22.09
CA PRO A 227 -29.03 -11.18 -21.50
C PRO A 227 -28.80 -12.68 -21.59
N TYR A 228 -29.29 -13.42 -20.60
CA TYR A 228 -29.34 -14.87 -20.68
C TYR A 228 -30.04 -15.32 -21.97
N GLY A 229 -29.50 -16.34 -22.64
CA GLY A 229 -29.99 -16.81 -23.94
C GLY A 229 -29.23 -16.25 -25.14
N SER A 230 -28.48 -15.14 -25.00
CA SER A 230 -27.74 -14.54 -26.11
C SER A 230 -26.48 -15.35 -26.48
N GLU A 231 -26.02 -15.26 -27.73
CA GLU A 231 -24.75 -15.90 -28.13
C GLU A 231 -23.56 -15.28 -27.38
N GLU A 232 -23.59 -13.98 -27.11
CA GLU A 232 -22.56 -13.31 -26.32
C GLU A 232 -22.52 -13.82 -24.89
N PHE A 233 -23.67 -13.97 -24.23
CA PHE A 233 -23.73 -14.51 -22.86
C PHE A 233 -23.04 -15.88 -22.78
N PHE A 234 -23.33 -16.78 -23.72
CA PHE A 234 -22.76 -18.13 -23.73
C PHE A 234 -21.31 -18.19 -24.22
N TYR A 235 -21.03 -17.57 -25.37
CA TYR A 235 -19.80 -17.76 -26.12
C TYR A 235 -18.83 -16.58 -26.06
N GLY A 236 -19.20 -15.46 -25.45
CA GLY A 236 -18.35 -14.28 -25.41
C GLY A 236 -18.45 -13.41 -26.66
N ARG A 237 -17.68 -12.31 -26.65
CA ARG A 237 -17.58 -11.37 -27.77
C ARG A 237 -16.16 -10.83 -27.88
N GLY A 238 -15.47 -11.21 -28.95
CA GLY A 238 -14.05 -10.86 -29.14
C GLY A 238 -13.16 -11.51 -28.07
N SER A 239 -12.36 -10.73 -27.36
CA SER A 239 -11.51 -11.20 -26.24
C SER A 239 -12.28 -11.43 -24.94
N ARG A 240 -13.56 -11.07 -24.90
CA ARG A 240 -14.38 -11.09 -23.68
C ARG A 240 -15.00 -12.47 -23.49
N PRO A 241 -14.75 -13.16 -22.35
CA PRO A 241 -15.26 -14.50 -22.13
C PRO A 241 -16.78 -14.51 -21.90
N GLY A 242 -17.45 -15.57 -22.38
CA GLY A 242 -18.83 -15.93 -22.01
C GLY A 242 -18.87 -17.02 -20.94
N ILE A 243 -20.06 -17.39 -20.46
CA ILE A 243 -20.18 -18.35 -19.34
C ILE A 243 -19.65 -19.75 -19.70
N LEU A 244 -19.67 -20.15 -20.98
CA LEU A 244 -19.09 -21.44 -21.40
C LEU A 244 -17.56 -21.45 -21.36
N HIS A 245 -16.91 -20.29 -21.37
CA HIS A 245 -15.47 -20.23 -21.12
C HIS A 245 -15.15 -20.66 -19.68
N ILE A 246 -15.96 -20.19 -18.72
CA ILE A 246 -15.84 -20.61 -17.31
C ILE A 246 -16.16 -22.09 -17.18
N LYS A 247 -17.27 -22.56 -17.78
CA LYS A 247 -17.64 -23.98 -17.80
C LYS A 247 -16.49 -24.87 -18.28
N SER A 248 -15.84 -24.47 -19.37
CA SER A 248 -14.68 -25.17 -19.93
C SER A 248 -13.45 -25.10 -19.02
N LYS A 249 -13.20 -23.95 -18.39
CA LYS A 249 -12.06 -23.74 -17.48
C LYS A 249 -12.19 -24.59 -16.21
N LEU A 250 -13.42 -24.79 -15.76
CA LEU A 250 -13.80 -25.71 -14.67
C LEU A 250 -13.78 -27.19 -15.09
N GLY A 251 -13.27 -27.51 -16.28
CA GLY A 251 -13.02 -28.90 -16.71
C GLY A 251 -14.20 -29.59 -17.39
N SER A 252 -15.29 -28.87 -17.69
CA SER A 252 -16.39 -29.44 -18.46
C SER A 252 -15.96 -29.70 -19.91
N PRO A 253 -16.20 -30.89 -20.46
CA PRO A 253 -16.01 -31.15 -21.87
C PRO A 253 -17.14 -30.47 -22.65
N LEU A 254 -16.76 -29.43 -23.39
CA LEU A 254 -17.66 -28.77 -24.32
C LEU A 254 -18.00 -29.72 -25.49
N THR A 255 -19.24 -29.65 -25.99
CA THR A 255 -19.64 -30.35 -27.22
C THR A 255 -18.82 -29.85 -28.42
N ALA A 256 -18.72 -30.63 -29.48
CA ALA A 256 -17.98 -30.22 -30.69
C ALA A 256 -18.52 -28.89 -31.26
N ALA A 257 -19.86 -28.72 -31.25
CA ALA A 257 -20.51 -27.48 -31.66
C ALA A 257 -20.13 -26.29 -30.75
N GLN A 258 -20.13 -26.48 -29.43
CA GLN A 258 -19.71 -25.44 -28.48
C GLN A 258 -18.24 -25.06 -28.68
N ARG A 259 -17.33 -26.04 -28.83
CA ARG A 259 -15.91 -25.76 -29.10
C ARG A 259 -15.69 -24.99 -30.39
N MET A 260 -16.40 -25.36 -31.47
CA MET A 260 -16.33 -24.63 -32.74
C MET A 260 -16.81 -23.19 -32.59
N LYS A 261 -17.91 -22.97 -31.85
CA LYS A 261 -18.43 -21.62 -31.60
C LYS A 261 -17.47 -20.78 -30.76
N LEU A 262 -16.95 -21.31 -29.64
CA LEU A 262 -15.93 -20.63 -28.83
C LEU A 262 -14.71 -20.22 -29.67
N GLY A 263 -14.14 -21.15 -30.45
CA GLY A 263 -12.96 -20.86 -31.29
C GLY A 263 -13.22 -19.91 -32.46
N ASN A 264 -14.48 -19.64 -32.82
CA ASN A 264 -14.86 -18.69 -33.87
C ASN A 264 -15.05 -17.27 -33.32
N VAL A 265 -15.45 -17.12 -32.05
CA VAL A 265 -15.56 -15.81 -31.39
C VAL A 265 -14.19 -15.12 -31.31
N ASP A 266 -13.15 -15.89 -30.97
CA ASP A 266 -11.76 -15.41 -30.93
C ASP A 266 -11.30 -14.81 -32.27
N LYS A 267 -11.76 -15.39 -33.40
CA LYS A 267 -11.32 -15.00 -34.76
C LYS A 267 -12.14 -13.85 -35.35
N LYS A 268 -13.45 -13.80 -35.07
CA LYS A 268 -14.32 -12.72 -35.57
C LYS A 268 -14.04 -11.39 -34.86
N GLY A 269 -13.70 -11.42 -33.57
CA GLY A 269 -13.31 -10.22 -32.81
C GLY A 269 -12.04 -9.55 -33.35
N THR A 270 -11.02 -10.32 -33.71
CA THR A 270 -9.78 -9.77 -34.31
C THR A 270 -10.06 -9.07 -35.63
N THR A 271 -11.02 -9.58 -36.41
CA THR A 271 -11.34 -9.04 -37.74
C THR A 271 -12.15 -7.75 -37.67
N GLN A 272 -13.06 -7.62 -36.69
CA GLN A 272 -13.84 -6.39 -36.46
C GLN A 272 -13.02 -5.27 -35.78
N ALA A 273 -12.13 -5.60 -34.84
CA ALA A 273 -11.22 -4.61 -34.22
C ALA A 273 -10.25 -3.99 -35.25
N THR A 274 -9.90 -4.73 -36.29
CA THR A 274 -9.06 -4.25 -37.40
C THR A 274 -9.83 -3.33 -38.37
N LYS A 275 -11.16 -3.51 -38.51
CA LYS A 275 -12.03 -2.65 -39.32
C LYS A 275 -12.44 -1.35 -38.59
N GLN A 276 -12.70 -1.38 -37.29
CA GLN A 276 -13.04 -0.14 -36.56
C GLN A 276 -11.86 0.84 -36.47
N LYS A 277 -10.62 0.36 -36.49
CA LYS A 277 -9.42 1.21 -36.60
C LYS A 277 -9.26 1.88 -37.98
N SER A 278 -9.86 1.36 -39.06
CA SER A 278 -9.81 2.00 -40.37
C SER A 278 -10.90 3.06 -40.56
N ASP A 279 -12.00 2.97 -39.82
CA ASP A 279 -13.21 3.77 -40.09
C ASP A 279 -13.37 4.97 -39.15
N THR A 280 -12.44 5.17 -38.18
CA THR A 280 -12.50 6.30 -37.21
C THR A 280 -11.49 7.43 -37.50
N VAL A 281 -11.13 7.65 -38.77
CA VAL A 281 -10.43 8.86 -39.22
C VAL A 281 -11.16 9.43 -40.43
N GLY A 282 -12.03 10.41 -40.19
CA GLY A 282 -12.59 11.26 -41.23
C GLY A 282 -14.11 11.32 -41.18
N GLY A 283 -14.66 12.31 -40.47
CA GLY A 283 -16.08 12.65 -40.56
C GLY A 283 -16.33 14.06 -40.07
N GLU A 284 -16.47 15.00 -41.01
CA GLU A 284 -17.46 16.08 -41.07
C GLU A 284 -17.22 16.96 -42.33
N PRO A 285 -18.20 17.70 -42.86
CA PRO A 285 -19.58 17.32 -43.13
C PRO A 285 -20.00 17.61 -44.60
N VAL A 286 -21.26 17.27 -44.86
CA VAL A 286 -22.09 17.38 -46.06
C VAL A 286 -21.93 18.68 -46.89
N GLY A 287 -21.82 18.52 -48.22
CA GLY A 287 -21.95 19.60 -49.20
C GLY A 287 -21.99 19.06 -50.64
N GLU A 288 -23.16 19.15 -51.26
CA GLU A 288 -23.55 18.51 -52.52
C GLU A 288 -23.18 19.37 -53.77
N LYS A 289 -22.68 18.71 -54.84
CA LYS A 289 -22.99 18.92 -56.29
C LYS A 289 -21.81 18.94 -57.28
N LYS A 290 -21.89 17.97 -58.20
CA LYS A 290 -21.64 17.98 -59.66
C LYS A 290 -20.20 17.95 -60.23
N ARG A 291 -20.04 16.90 -61.06
CA ARG A 291 -19.40 16.80 -62.40
C ARG A 291 -17.95 16.28 -62.52
N LYS A 292 -17.90 15.03 -63.04
CA LYS A 292 -17.16 14.56 -64.23
C LYS A 292 -15.72 15.06 -64.42
N LYS A 293 -14.75 14.16 -64.18
CA LYS A 293 -13.74 13.64 -65.15
C LYS A 293 -12.60 12.99 -64.39
N PHE A 294 -12.34 11.72 -64.69
CA PHE A 294 -11.04 11.06 -64.89
C PHE A 294 -11.17 9.57 -64.55
N LYS A 295 -11.51 8.79 -65.58
CA LYS A 295 -11.22 7.36 -65.66
C LYS A 295 -9.83 7.23 -66.28
N SER A 296 -8.84 6.89 -65.49
CA SER A 296 -7.66 6.08 -65.87
C SER A 296 -6.76 5.98 -64.65
N ILE A 297 -5.99 4.89 -64.55
CA ILE A 297 -5.11 4.53 -63.43
C ILE A 297 -5.82 3.72 -62.31
N ASP A 298 -6.29 2.51 -62.64
CA ASP A 298 -6.38 1.45 -61.62
C ASP A 298 -6.35 0.02 -62.20
N LYS A 299 -5.52 -0.20 -63.24
CA LYS A 299 -5.26 -1.55 -63.79
C LYS A 299 -3.87 -2.11 -63.48
N THR A 300 -2.94 -1.30 -62.98
CA THR A 300 -1.54 -1.71 -62.75
C THR A 300 -1.25 -2.22 -61.33
N LYS A 301 -2.17 -2.04 -60.37
CA LYS A 301 -2.01 -2.55 -58.99
C LYS A 301 -2.50 -3.99 -58.79
N SER A 302 -3.46 -4.46 -59.57
CA SER A 302 -4.01 -5.83 -59.44
C SER A 302 -3.08 -6.90 -60.03
N GLU A 303 -2.38 -6.63 -61.13
CA GLU A 303 -1.44 -7.58 -61.74
C GLU A 303 -0.16 -7.79 -60.93
N ASN A 304 0.34 -6.75 -60.25
CA ASN A 304 1.53 -6.85 -59.41
C ASN A 304 1.31 -7.67 -58.13
N LEU A 305 0.08 -7.71 -57.59
CA LEU A 305 -0.24 -8.56 -56.45
C LEU A 305 -0.37 -10.05 -56.82
N LEU A 306 -0.82 -10.35 -58.03
CA LEU A 306 -1.00 -11.71 -58.51
C LEU A 306 0.36 -12.38 -58.83
N ASN A 307 1.31 -11.63 -59.40
CA ASN A 307 2.67 -12.10 -59.66
C ASN A 307 3.51 -12.28 -58.38
N LYS A 308 3.28 -11.45 -57.35
CA LYS A 308 3.94 -11.58 -56.04
C LYS A 308 3.49 -12.83 -55.27
N LYS A 309 2.22 -13.24 -55.43
CA LYS A 309 1.70 -14.50 -54.84
C LYS A 309 2.21 -15.75 -55.57
N LYS A 310 2.38 -15.72 -56.90
CA LYS A 310 2.96 -16.85 -57.65
C LYS A 310 4.43 -17.10 -57.31
N ARG A 311 5.24 -16.05 -57.13
CA ARG A 311 6.67 -16.18 -56.74
C ARG A 311 6.87 -16.75 -55.33
N LYS A 312 5.97 -16.44 -54.39
CA LYS A 312 6.06 -16.97 -53.01
C LYS A 312 5.77 -18.48 -52.94
N LYS A 313 4.88 -18.99 -53.81
CA LYS A 313 4.48 -20.40 -53.85
C LYS A 313 5.52 -21.33 -54.50
N ILE A 314 6.41 -20.78 -55.33
CA ILE A 314 7.52 -21.50 -55.96
C ILE A 314 8.71 -21.65 -54.98
N GLY A 315 8.95 -20.65 -54.12
CA GLY A 315 10.00 -20.71 -53.09
C GLY A 315 9.74 -21.72 -51.95
N GLU A 316 8.47 -22.02 -51.64
CA GLU A 316 8.12 -22.98 -50.58
C GLU A 316 8.20 -24.45 -51.02
N ARG A 317 8.14 -24.74 -52.34
CA ARG A 317 8.32 -26.12 -52.85
C ARG A 317 9.78 -26.55 -52.92
N ALA A 318 10.73 -25.61 -52.99
CA ALA A 318 12.17 -25.92 -52.99
C ALA A 318 12.75 -26.23 -51.59
N ARG A 319 12.01 -25.99 -50.50
CA ARG A 319 12.48 -26.19 -49.11
C ARG A 319 12.01 -27.50 -48.44
N LYS A 320 11.32 -28.39 -49.16
CA LYS A 320 10.84 -29.68 -48.60
C LYS A 320 11.68 -30.90 -48.97
N GLY A 321 12.86 -30.73 -49.58
CA GLY A 321 13.76 -31.83 -49.93
C GLY A 321 15.15 -31.67 -49.32
N SER A 322 15.28 -31.74 -47.99
CA SER A 322 16.51 -32.14 -47.31
C SER A 322 16.25 -32.22 -45.80
N LYS A 323 16.06 -33.44 -45.29
CA LYS A 323 16.15 -33.76 -43.86
C LYS A 323 17.15 -34.90 -43.73
N HIS A 324 18.43 -34.55 -43.68
CA HIS A 324 19.40 -35.31 -42.90
C HIS A 324 19.86 -34.39 -41.76
N VAL A 325 19.52 -34.77 -40.53
CA VAL A 325 19.90 -34.05 -39.32
C VAL A 325 21.35 -34.44 -39.00
N ASP A 326 22.23 -33.44 -38.98
CA ASP A 326 23.64 -33.60 -38.65
C ASP A 326 23.80 -33.78 -37.13
N GLU A 327 23.79 -35.04 -36.68
CA GLU A 327 23.89 -35.44 -35.27
C GLU A 327 25.13 -34.88 -34.55
N ASN A 328 26.18 -34.55 -35.31
CA ASN A 328 27.40 -33.95 -34.78
C ASN A 328 27.18 -32.54 -34.21
N ALA A 329 26.28 -31.75 -34.79
CA ALA A 329 25.96 -30.41 -34.29
C ALA A 329 25.16 -30.45 -32.97
N VAL A 330 24.33 -31.48 -32.80
CA VAL A 330 23.55 -31.70 -31.58
C VAL A 330 24.45 -32.19 -30.45
N ASN A 331 25.37 -33.13 -30.73
CA ASN A 331 26.32 -33.62 -29.74
C ASN A 331 27.31 -32.54 -29.28
N LYS A 332 27.76 -31.65 -30.18
CA LYS A 332 28.63 -30.51 -29.81
C LYS A 332 27.93 -29.53 -28.85
N LYS A 333 26.65 -29.22 -29.08
CA LYS A 333 25.85 -28.38 -28.16
C LYS A 333 25.59 -29.07 -26.82
N ARG A 334 25.45 -30.40 -26.80
CA ARG A 334 25.25 -31.17 -25.57
C ARG A 334 26.51 -31.19 -24.70
N GLN A 335 27.69 -31.39 -25.30
CA GLN A 335 28.96 -31.35 -24.57
C GLN A 335 29.29 -29.95 -24.03
N GLU A 336 28.96 -28.88 -24.75
CA GLU A 336 29.19 -27.53 -24.24
C GLU A 336 28.27 -27.19 -23.05
N LYS A 337 27.05 -27.72 -23.01
CA LYS A 337 26.17 -27.60 -21.84
C LYS A 337 26.70 -28.34 -20.62
N ILE A 338 27.32 -29.51 -20.80
CA ILE A 338 27.92 -30.28 -19.70
C ILE A 338 29.12 -29.52 -19.12
N ARG A 339 30.04 -29.04 -19.96
CA ARG A 339 31.19 -28.21 -19.52
C ARG A 339 30.77 -26.94 -18.78
N LYS A 340 29.65 -26.31 -19.16
CA LYS A 340 29.10 -25.14 -18.45
C LYS A 340 28.49 -25.49 -17.09
N ARG A 341 27.99 -26.72 -16.89
CA ARG A 341 27.50 -27.20 -15.59
C ARG A 341 28.66 -27.54 -14.65
N GLU A 342 29.66 -28.26 -15.13
CA GLU A 342 30.86 -28.63 -14.35
C GLU A 342 31.62 -27.39 -13.85
N ARG A 343 31.74 -26.35 -14.69
CA ARG A 343 32.34 -25.06 -14.27
C ARG A 343 31.54 -24.32 -13.19
N LYS A 344 30.22 -24.53 -13.12
CA LYS A 344 29.38 -23.93 -12.07
C LYS A 344 29.48 -24.72 -10.77
N GLU A 345 29.52 -26.04 -10.84
CA GLU A 345 29.69 -26.90 -9.67
C GLU A 345 31.07 -26.72 -9.03
N SER A 346 32.15 -26.62 -9.81
CA SER A 346 33.49 -26.34 -9.31
C SER A 346 33.58 -25.01 -8.55
N LYS A 347 32.93 -23.93 -9.05
CA LYS A 347 32.89 -22.64 -8.33
C LYS A 347 32.15 -22.73 -7.00
N HIS A 348 31.11 -23.53 -6.92
CA HIS A 348 30.29 -23.67 -5.72
C HIS A 348 31.00 -24.46 -4.61
N VAL A 349 31.89 -25.39 -4.99
CA VAL A 349 32.73 -26.15 -4.05
C VAL A 349 33.82 -25.25 -3.44
N ASP A 350 34.46 -24.40 -4.25
CA ASP A 350 35.50 -23.47 -3.79
C ASP A 350 34.93 -22.41 -2.82
N GLU A 351 33.71 -21.93 -3.08
CA GLU A 351 33.01 -20.95 -2.23
C GLU A 351 32.61 -21.54 -0.87
N ASN A 352 32.19 -22.81 -0.85
CA ASN A 352 31.91 -23.54 0.40
C ASN A 352 33.19 -23.81 1.21
N ALA A 353 34.32 -24.10 0.54
CA ALA A 353 35.61 -24.24 1.21
C ALA A 353 36.10 -22.92 1.82
N ALA A 354 35.91 -21.80 1.11
CA ALA A 354 36.23 -20.46 1.62
C ALA A 354 35.38 -20.07 2.84
N ASN A 355 34.08 -20.38 2.82
CA ASN A 355 33.18 -20.12 3.94
C ASN A 355 33.48 -20.99 5.17
N LYS A 356 33.87 -22.26 4.97
CA LYS A 356 34.31 -23.14 6.06
C LYS A 356 35.61 -22.62 6.71
N LYS A 357 36.52 -22.05 5.93
CA LYS A 357 37.76 -21.42 6.43
C LYS A 357 37.49 -20.14 7.23
N ARG A 358 36.53 -19.30 6.79
CA ARG A 358 36.10 -18.09 7.52
C ARG A 358 35.42 -18.42 8.86
N ARG A 359 34.61 -19.48 8.91
CA ARG A 359 33.94 -19.92 10.16
C ARG A 359 34.95 -20.42 11.21
N LYS A 360 35.98 -21.13 10.76
CA LYS A 360 37.08 -21.63 11.62
C LYS A 360 37.99 -20.53 12.19
N ILE A 361 38.06 -19.38 11.53
CA ILE A 361 38.80 -18.19 12.01
C ILE A 361 37.97 -17.44 13.07
N ARG A 362 36.64 -17.42 12.92
CA ARG A 362 35.73 -16.74 13.85
C ARG A 362 35.56 -17.45 15.20
N GLU A 363 35.74 -18.77 15.22
CA GLU A 363 35.62 -19.59 16.45
C GLU A 363 36.92 -19.62 17.30
N ARG A 364 38.02 -19.02 16.85
CA ARG A 364 39.33 -19.05 17.55
C ARG A 364 39.80 -17.73 18.16
N GLY A 365 39.02 -16.64 18.07
CA GLY A 365 39.42 -15.32 18.58
C GLY A 365 38.51 -14.83 19.71
N GLY A 366 38.93 -15.03 20.96
CA GLY A 366 38.37 -14.31 22.11
C GLY A 366 38.83 -12.85 22.09
N TYR A 367 37.87 -11.92 22.14
CA TYR A 367 38.13 -10.48 22.08
C TYR A 367 38.41 -9.91 23.48
N ARG A 368 39.67 -9.53 23.71
CA ARG A 368 40.05 -8.39 24.57
C ARG A 368 40.33 -7.20 23.64
N PHE A 369 39.78 -6.04 23.95
CA PHE A 369 40.12 -4.77 23.30
C PHE A 369 41.52 -4.31 23.75
N PRO A 370 42.29 -3.73 22.81
CA PRO A 370 42.91 -2.46 23.14
C PRO A 370 42.77 -1.41 22.03
N HIS A 371 42.74 -0.15 22.49
CA HIS A 371 42.88 1.06 21.69
C HIS A 371 44.23 1.12 20.96
N ALA A 372 44.23 1.55 19.70
CA ALA A 372 45.36 2.30 19.14
C ALA A 372 44.98 3.07 17.86
N SER A 373 45.48 4.31 17.86
CA SER A 373 45.63 5.32 16.80
C SER A 373 45.97 4.77 15.40
N THR A 374 45.36 5.35 14.36
CA THR A 374 45.71 5.11 12.95
C THR A 374 46.23 6.39 12.29
N THR A 375 47.53 6.39 12.02
CA THR A 375 48.17 7.18 10.97
C THR A 375 47.87 6.54 9.60
N VAL A 376 47.45 7.36 8.65
CA VAL A 376 47.12 6.97 7.27
C VAL A 376 48.41 6.75 6.48
N LYS A 377 48.57 5.56 5.90
CA LYS A 377 49.47 5.31 4.76
C LYS A 377 48.60 4.91 3.57
N GLU A 378 48.71 5.69 2.50
CA GLU A 378 48.05 5.44 1.22
C GLU A 378 48.66 4.24 0.48
N ASP A 379 47.81 3.43 -0.13
CA ASP A 379 48.15 2.22 -0.87
C ASP A 379 48.20 2.52 -2.39
N PRO A 380 49.33 2.31 -3.10
CA PRO A 380 49.54 2.83 -4.46
C PRO A 380 48.81 2.06 -5.58
N LEU A 381 47.98 1.06 -5.27
CA LEU A 381 47.30 0.22 -6.27
C LEU A 381 46.02 0.81 -6.87
N ASN A 382 45.54 1.96 -6.38
CA ASN A 382 44.26 2.54 -6.85
C ASN A 382 44.39 3.51 -8.04
N LYS A 383 45.59 4.05 -8.33
CA LYS A 383 45.83 5.00 -9.43
C LYS A 383 45.93 4.37 -10.84
N GLU A 384 46.04 3.04 -10.94
CA GLU A 384 46.13 2.35 -12.23
C GLU A 384 44.78 1.86 -12.77
N ARG A 385 43.73 1.84 -11.95
CA ARG A 385 42.39 1.43 -12.37
C ARG A 385 41.57 2.57 -12.99
N GLU A 386 41.78 3.81 -12.56
CA GLU A 386 41.07 4.97 -13.11
C GLU A 386 41.57 5.37 -14.51
N LYS A 387 42.86 5.16 -14.83
CA LYS A 387 43.42 5.52 -16.15
C LYS A 387 43.00 4.60 -17.31
N LYS A 388 42.35 3.46 -17.04
CA LYS A 388 41.87 2.52 -18.07
C LYS A 388 40.40 2.70 -18.45
N ALA A 389 39.63 3.50 -17.70
CA ALA A 389 38.21 3.74 -17.97
C ALA A 389 37.97 4.92 -18.95
N GLU A 390 38.93 5.82 -19.13
CA GLU A 390 38.75 7.05 -19.95
C GLU A 390 39.10 6.93 -21.44
N LYS A 391 39.59 5.76 -21.92
CA LYS A 391 40.05 5.62 -23.32
C LYS A 391 39.10 4.92 -24.30
N ASN A 392 37.91 4.49 -23.86
CA ASN A 392 37.02 3.66 -24.71
C ASN A 392 35.66 4.30 -25.09
N THR A 393 35.46 5.60 -24.92
CA THR A 393 34.25 6.30 -25.37
C THR A 393 34.58 7.42 -26.35
N LYS A 394 35.12 7.05 -27.52
CA LYS A 394 35.10 7.91 -28.72
C LYS A 394 34.84 7.07 -29.96
N GLY A 395 33.62 7.17 -30.49
CA GLY A 395 33.30 6.77 -31.86
C GLY A 395 32.14 5.79 -32.00
N LYS A 396 30.93 6.33 -32.20
CA LYS A 396 29.98 6.00 -33.29
C LYS A 396 28.58 6.49 -32.93
N ASN A 397 28.21 7.63 -33.50
CA ASN A 397 26.82 8.08 -33.64
C ASN A 397 26.49 8.04 -35.13
N GLU A 398 25.59 7.15 -35.54
CA GLU A 398 24.81 7.29 -36.77
C GLU A 398 23.35 6.89 -36.48
N GLU A 399 22.49 7.90 -36.63
CA GLU A 399 21.06 7.92 -36.92
C GLU A 399 20.25 6.62 -36.98
N LYS A 400 19.21 6.53 -36.12
CA LYS A 400 17.85 6.17 -36.55
C LYS A 400 16.80 6.97 -35.78
N GLY A 401 16.13 7.87 -36.48
CA GLY A 401 15.05 8.70 -35.95
C GLY A 401 13.79 7.91 -35.64
N TYR A 402 13.24 8.13 -34.46
CA TYR A 402 11.84 7.87 -34.12
C TYR A 402 11.19 9.16 -33.64
N LYS A 403 10.31 9.73 -34.48
CA LYS A 403 9.43 10.86 -34.12
C LYS A 403 8.40 10.38 -33.09
N LYS A 404 8.63 10.69 -31.81
CA LYS A 404 7.59 10.61 -30.76
C LYS A 404 7.06 12.03 -30.52
N ARG A 405 5.74 12.19 -30.72
CA ARG A 405 5.01 13.45 -30.51
C ARG A 405 5.17 13.93 -29.06
N LEU A 406 5.76 15.10 -28.88
CA LEU A 406 5.73 15.87 -27.63
C LEU A 406 4.29 16.36 -27.41
N ARG A 407 3.67 15.92 -26.31
CA ARG A 407 2.57 16.67 -25.69
C ARG A 407 3.22 17.79 -24.87
N ASN A 408 2.84 19.01 -25.17
CA ASN A 408 3.17 20.19 -24.38
C ASN A 408 2.47 20.10 -23.01
N ASP A 409 3.18 19.58 -22.01
CA ASP A 409 2.90 19.86 -20.60
C ASP A 409 3.86 20.95 -20.11
N ASN A 410 3.67 22.17 -20.62
CA ASN A 410 4.29 23.37 -20.07
C ASN A 410 3.54 23.79 -18.79
N SER A 411 3.80 23.12 -17.68
CA SER A 411 3.57 23.68 -16.34
C SER A 411 4.42 23.03 -15.24
N LYS A 412 5.68 22.64 -15.52
CA LYS A 412 6.67 22.43 -14.45
C LYS A 412 7.50 23.70 -14.27
N GLY A 413 6.88 24.71 -13.67
CA GLY A 413 7.65 25.80 -13.06
C GLY A 413 8.35 25.24 -11.83
N SER A 414 9.66 25.03 -11.89
CA SER A 414 10.48 24.89 -10.70
C SER A 414 10.43 26.23 -9.94
N ARG A 415 9.47 26.34 -9.02
CA ARG A 415 9.35 27.53 -8.17
C ARG A 415 10.47 27.52 -7.15
N LYS A 416 11.24 28.61 -7.11
CA LYS A 416 12.40 28.76 -6.22
C LYS A 416 11.95 28.63 -4.75
N PRO A 417 12.65 27.83 -3.91
CA PRO A 417 12.35 27.68 -2.49
C PRO A 417 12.63 28.97 -1.68
N ARG A 418 12.04 29.07 -0.48
CA ARG A 418 12.29 30.16 0.47
C ARG A 418 13.78 30.26 0.80
N THR A 419 14.34 31.46 0.72
CA THR A 419 15.72 31.74 1.13
C THR A 419 15.81 31.93 2.65
N LYS A 420 17.04 31.91 3.19
CA LYS A 420 17.41 32.09 4.60
C LYS A 420 16.63 33.14 5.39
N GLN A 421 16.23 34.26 4.77
CA GLN A 421 15.55 35.36 5.44
C GLN A 421 14.08 35.07 5.79
N ASP A 422 13.48 34.04 5.20
CA ASP A 422 12.05 33.72 5.33
C ASP A 422 11.77 32.32 5.90
N TYR A 423 12.77 31.64 6.48
CA TYR A 423 12.57 30.34 7.14
C TYR A 423 11.92 30.53 8.52
N THR A 424 10.67 30.98 8.48
CA THR A 424 9.80 31.21 9.64
C THR A 424 8.63 30.23 9.59
N MET A 425 7.99 30.07 10.74
CA MET A 425 6.93 29.10 10.90
C MET A 425 5.75 29.70 11.63
N THR A 426 4.58 29.52 11.03
CA THR A 426 3.31 29.83 11.65
C THR A 426 2.64 28.55 12.12
N ILE A 427 1.66 28.68 13.01
CA ILE A 427 0.81 27.56 13.44
C ILE A 427 0.10 26.86 12.26
N ILE A 428 -0.21 27.62 11.20
CA ILE A 428 -0.82 27.11 9.98
C ILE A 428 0.14 26.16 9.25
N ASN A 429 1.43 26.50 9.20
CA ASN A 429 2.42 25.67 8.53
C ASN A 429 2.66 24.36 9.31
N ALA A 430 2.80 24.44 10.64
CA ALA A 430 2.94 23.25 11.48
C ALA A 430 1.72 22.33 11.42
N ALA A 431 0.51 22.90 11.40
CA ALA A 431 -0.71 22.14 11.23
C ALA A 431 -0.79 21.47 9.84
N ALA A 432 -0.31 22.15 8.79
CA ALA A 432 -0.25 21.58 7.44
C ALA A 432 0.75 20.41 7.36
N ASP A 433 1.87 20.46 8.07
CA ASP A 433 2.81 19.33 8.13
C ASP A 433 2.19 18.11 8.82
N VAL A 434 1.52 18.31 9.96
CA VAL A 434 0.80 17.23 10.64
C VAL A 434 -0.28 16.67 9.71
N GLU A 435 -0.99 17.53 8.96
CA GLU A 435 -1.97 17.10 7.98
C GLU A 435 -1.36 16.25 6.85
N ASP A 436 -0.23 16.68 6.27
CA ASP A 436 0.48 15.94 5.23
C ASP A 436 0.89 14.54 5.72
N ILE A 437 1.43 14.46 6.94
CA ILE A 437 1.84 13.18 7.55
C ILE A 437 0.64 12.27 7.81
N LEU A 438 -0.46 12.80 8.35
CA LEU A 438 -1.68 12.03 8.61
C LEU A 438 -2.34 11.54 7.31
N ARG A 439 -2.18 12.27 6.19
CA ARG A 439 -2.61 11.83 4.86
C ARG A 439 -1.76 10.68 4.34
N VAL A 440 -0.45 10.71 4.55
CA VAL A 440 0.43 9.57 4.23
C VAL A 440 0.00 8.29 4.96
N GLY A 441 -0.48 8.39 6.20
CA GLY A 441 -1.03 7.24 6.94
C GLY A 441 -2.51 6.89 6.65
N ARG A 442 -3.17 7.61 5.73
CA ARG A 442 -4.62 7.50 5.43
C ARG A 442 -5.51 7.53 6.66
N TYR A 443 -5.21 8.48 7.55
CA TYR A 443 -5.92 8.63 8.81
C TYR A 443 -7.18 9.51 8.68
N LYS A 444 -7.16 10.55 7.83
CA LYS A 444 -8.29 11.50 7.67
C LYS A 444 -9.24 11.18 6.49
N SER A 445 -8.78 10.51 5.44
CA SER A 445 -9.66 9.98 4.37
C SER A 445 -9.17 8.60 3.97
N MET A 446 -10.00 7.59 4.25
CA MET A 446 -9.70 6.21 3.85
C MET A 446 -9.85 6.01 2.33
N TRP A 447 -10.55 6.93 1.66
CA TRP A 447 -11.07 6.78 0.29
C TRP A 447 -10.60 7.84 -0.71
N ASP A 448 -9.92 8.91 -0.27
CA ASP A 448 -9.61 10.05 -1.13
C ASP A 448 -8.10 10.12 -1.43
N TRP A 449 -7.65 9.23 -2.31
CA TRP A 449 -6.26 9.18 -2.80
C TRP A 449 -5.84 10.45 -3.55
N ASP A 450 -6.83 11.20 -4.07
CA ASP A 450 -6.66 12.37 -4.92
C ASP A 450 -7.08 13.67 -4.21
N ALA A 451 -7.33 13.64 -2.89
CA ALA A 451 -7.45 14.86 -2.11
C ALA A 451 -6.10 15.60 -2.16
N ASP A 452 -6.09 16.78 -2.78
CA ASP A 452 -4.90 17.62 -2.95
C ASP A 452 -4.15 17.76 -1.63
N ARG A 453 -2.88 17.32 -1.59
CA ARG A 453 -1.97 17.55 -0.45
C ARG A 453 -2.01 19.02 -0.05
N PRO A 454 -1.73 19.37 1.21
CA PRO A 454 -1.49 20.77 1.55
C PRO A 454 -0.54 21.37 0.52
N ASP A 455 -0.91 22.52 -0.05
CA ASP A 455 -0.09 23.22 -1.04
C ASP A 455 1.36 23.29 -0.52
N SER A 456 2.35 23.02 -1.37
CA SER A 456 3.75 22.97 -0.96
C SER A 456 4.21 24.29 -0.33
N ASN A 457 3.55 25.41 -0.64
CA ASN A 457 3.77 26.72 -0.01
C ASN A 457 3.32 26.79 1.45
N ARG A 458 2.43 25.89 1.90
CA ARG A 458 1.97 25.73 3.28
C ARG A 458 2.88 24.81 4.09
N LEU A 459 3.64 23.94 3.42
CA LEU A 459 4.63 23.07 4.07
C LEU A 459 5.92 23.86 4.32
N ILE A 460 6.57 23.55 5.44
CA ILE A 460 7.81 24.24 5.84
C ILE A 460 9.01 23.64 5.07
N THR A 461 9.08 22.32 5.11
CA THR A 461 10.13 21.51 4.49
C THR A 461 9.45 20.36 3.73
N PRO A 462 8.98 20.62 2.49
CA PRO A 462 8.36 19.58 1.68
C PRO A 462 9.36 18.45 1.43
N THR A 463 8.95 17.21 1.69
CA THR A 463 9.75 15.99 1.45
C THR A 463 9.36 15.35 0.13
N VAL A 464 10.23 14.51 -0.42
CA VAL A 464 9.93 13.75 -1.65
C VAL A 464 8.75 12.79 -1.43
N ASP A 465 7.86 12.71 -2.41
CA ASP A 465 6.67 11.88 -2.34
C ASP A 465 7.00 10.38 -2.18
N ILE A 466 6.32 9.75 -1.22
CA ILE A 466 6.40 8.30 -1.02
C ILE A 466 5.56 7.62 -2.10
N ARG A 467 6.11 6.58 -2.73
CA ARG A 467 5.41 5.80 -3.75
C ARG A 467 4.13 5.18 -3.18
N LYS A 468 3.04 5.26 -3.95
CA LYS A 468 1.71 4.75 -3.57
C LYS A 468 1.76 3.27 -3.15
N THR A 469 2.58 2.45 -3.81
CA THR A 469 2.74 1.03 -3.49
C THR A 469 3.29 0.78 -2.09
N ILE A 470 4.26 1.58 -1.63
CA ILE A 470 4.80 1.49 -0.27
C ILE A 470 3.76 1.94 0.76
N MET A 471 3.03 3.03 0.47
CA MET A 471 1.97 3.51 1.36
C MET A 471 0.87 2.46 1.57
N VAL A 472 0.48 1.71 0.53
CA VAL A 472 -0.47 0.58 0.66
C VAL A 472 0.12 -0.50 1.55
N ALA A 473 1.37 -0.91 1.27
CA ALA A 473 2.00 -2.02 1.96
C ALA A 473 2.19 -1.76 3.47
N TYR A 474 2.34 -0.50 3.89
CA TYR A 474 2.63 -0.12 5.28
C TYR A 474 1.42 0.52 5.99
N GLN A 475 0.24 0.50 5.37
CA GLN A 475 -0.92 1.26 5.85
C GLN A 475 -1.29 0.95 7.31
N GLU A 476 -1.28 -0.32 7.70
CA GLU A 476 -1.61 -0.75 9.06
C GLU A 476 -0.56 -0.28 10.08
N ASP A 477 0.72 -0.40 9.75
CA ASP A 477 1.81 0.03 10.64
C ASP A 477 1.81 1.56 10.82
N LEU A 478 1.60 2.32 9.74
CA LEU A 478 1.50 3.77 9.78
C LEU A 478 0.31 4.22 10.62
N ARG A 479 -0.84 3.55 10.48
CA ARG A 479 -2.02 3.79 11.33
C ARG A 479 -1.74 3.49 12.79
N SER A 480 -1.05 2.39 13.08
CA SER A 480 -0.65 2.03 14.44
C SER A 480 0.21 3.12 15.08
N ILE A 481 1.20 3.66 14.34
CA ILE A 481 2.03 4.78 14.80
C ILE A 481 1.19 6.04 15.07
N ILE A 482 0.25 6.36 14.18
CA ILE A 482 -0.64 7.51 14.38
C ILE A 482 -1.55 7.31 15.60
N ASP A 483 -2.12 6.12 15.76
CA ASP A 483 -2.99 5.81 16.89
C ASP A 483 -2.23 5.86 18.21
N GLU A 484 -1.01 5.35 18.26
CA GLU A 484 -0.15 5.43 19.44
C GLU A 484 0.23 6.89 19.76
N LEU A 485 0.79 7.61 18.80
CA LEU A 485 1.33 8.94 19.05
C LEU A 485 0.24 10.01 19.03
N TYR A 486 -0.38 10.19 17.87
CA TYR A 486 -1.31 11.29 17.61
C TYR A 486 -2.60 11.18 18.44
N LYS A 487 -3.22 9.98 18.49
CA LYS A 487 -4.45 9.78 19.29
C LYS A 487 -4.15 9.62 20.77
N ARG A 488 -3.36 8.62 21.16
CA ARG A 488 -3.22 8.24 22.59
C ARG A 488 -2.30 9.20 23.35
N LYS A 489 -1.07 9.42 22.87
CA LYS A 489 -0.09 10.27 23.60
C LYS A 489 -0.38 11.77 23.49
N PHE A 490 -0.86 12.24 22.34
CA PHE A 490 -1.08 13.67 22.06
C PHE A 490 -2.56 14.08 21.94
N LYS A 491 -3.50 13.17 22.22
CA LYS A 491 -4.95 13.45 22.33
C LYS A 491 -5.63 14.10 21.11
N THR A 492 -5.08 13.91 19.91
CA THR A 492 -5.65 14.41 18.64
C THR A 492 -5.74 15.95 18.63
N PRO A 493 -4.62 16.69 18.49
CA PRO A 493 -4.62 18.16 18.48
C PRO A 493 -5.26 18.70 17.19
N THR A 494 -6.58 18.67 17.12
CA THR A 494 -7.38 19.08 15.94
C THR A 494 -7.96 20.48 16.08
N ASN A 495 -7.96 21.06 17.28
CA ASN A 495 -8.46 22.39 17.58
C ASN A 495 -7.61 23.05 18.67
N LYS A 496 -7.75 24.38 18.84
CA LYS A 496 -6.96 25.15 19.81
C LYS A 496 -7.11 24.57 21.23
N ALA A 497 -8.32 24.17 21.63
CA ALA A 497 -8.59 23.61 22.96
C ALA A 497 -7.83 22.32 23.32
N LYS A 498 -7.29 21.59 22.34
CA LYS A 498 -6.49 20.37 22.57
C LYS A 498 -4.98 20.59 22.44
N LEU A 499 -4.58 21.81 22.09
CA LEU A 499 -3.18 22.23 22.14
C LEU A 499 -2.87 22.67 23.58
N PRO A 500 -1.60 22.59 24.02
CA PRO A 500 -1.23 23.09 25.34
C PRO A 500 -1.63 24.56 25.47
N GLN A 501 -2.41 24.90 26.50
CA GLN A 501 -2.87 26.27 26.75
C GLN A 501 -2.01 26.98 27.80
N THR A 502 -1.45 26.23 28.76
CA THR A 502 -0.62 26.78 29.83
C THR A 502 0.88 26.51 29.60
N VAL A 503 1.72 27.24 30.33
CA VAL A 503 3.19 27.03 30.33
C VAL A 503 3.53 25.59 30.70
N ASP A 504 2.90 25.08 31.76
CA ASP A 504 3.15 23.73 32.28
C ASP A 504 2.69 22.66 31.29
N GLU A 505 1.51 22.82 30.68
CA GLU A 505 1.03 21.91 29.63
C GLU A 505 1.95 21.91 28.41
N ARG A 506 2.49 23.08 28.03
CA ARG A 506 3.45 23.20 26.94
C ARG A 506 4.75 22.50 27.30
N SER A 507 5.26 22.70 28.51
CA SER A 507 6.48 22.04 29.00
C SER A 507 6.33 20.51 28.97
N ASP A 508 5.24 19.98 29.54
CA ASP A 508 4.92 18.56 29.53
C ASP A 508 4.79 17.97 28.11
N TRP A 509 4.17 18.74 27.20
CA TRP A 509 4.04 18.34 25.80
C TRP A 509 5.40 18.21 25.12
N LEU A 510 6.26 19.21 25.30
CA LEU A 510 7.60 19.24 24.71
C LEU A 510 8.49 18.17 25.32
N GLU A 511 8.45 17.96 26.63
CA GLU A 511 9.23 16.92 27.30
C GLU A 511 8.83 15.51 26.81
N ARG A 512 7.52 15.25 26.69
CA ARG A 512 6.99 14.02 26.11
C ARG A 512 7.45 13.82 24.67
N ALA A 513 7.35 14.86 23.84
CA ALA A 513 7.81 14.79 22.45
C ALA A 513 9.33 14.54 22.37
N ASN A 514 10.14 15.22 23.18
CA ASN A 514 11.59 15.07 23.23
C ASN A 514 12.02 13.66 23.67
N ARG A 515 11.31 13.06 24.63
CA ARG A 515 11.53 11.68 25.06
C ARG A 515 11.30 10.69 23.92
N GLU A 516 10.17 10.80 23.24
CA GLU A 516 9.83 9.93 22.11
C GLU A 516 10.76 10.14 20.90
N MET A 517 11.16 11.39 20.62
CA MET A 517 12.08 11.71 19.52
C MET A 517 13.46 11.11 19.74
N ARG A 518 13.97 11.11 20.99
CA ARG A 518 15.24 10.43 21.32
C ARG A 518 15.20 8.95 20.94
N TRP A 519 14.11 8.26 21.27
CA TRP A 519 13.95 6.84 20.93
C TRP A 519 13.80 6.63 19.42
N ALA A 520 13.03 7.49 18.75
CA ALA A 520 12.85 7.42 17.31
C ALA A 520 14.17 7.67 16.55
N ARG A 521 14.97 8.67 16.96
CA ARG A 521 16.31 8.94 16.39
C ARG A 521 17.26 7.75 16.58
N ALA A 522 17.34 7.21 17.79
CA ALA A 522 18.18 6.04 18.08
C ALA A 522 17.82 4.85 17.18
N ALA A 523 16.51 4.58 17.02
CA ALA A 523 16.03 3.53 16.11
C ALA A 523 16.40 3.82 14.65
N VAL A 524 16.25 5.06 14.17
CA VAL A 524 16.65 5.42 12.80
C VAL A 524 18.15 5.18 12.59
N HIS A 525 19.02 5.64 13.50
CA HIS A 525 20.46 5.40 13.39
C HIS A 525 20.81 3.90 13.40
N GLU A 526 20.24 3.11 14.31
CA GLU A 526 20.44 1.65 14.34
C GLU A 526 20.06 1.00 13.02
N TYR A 527 18.91 1.39 12.46
CA TYR A 527 18.41 0.79 11.23
C TYR A 527 19.12 1.30 9.99
N ILE A 528 19.60 2.54 9.93
CA ILE A 528 20.36 3.07 8.79
C ILE A 528 21.58 2.19 8.53
N GLU A 529 22.32 1.82 9.58
CA GLU A 529 23.53 1.02 9.47
C GLU A 529 23.24 -0.46 9.15
N SER A 530 22.07 -0.96 9.56
CA SER A 530 21.73 -2.39 9.49
C SER A 530 20.71 -2.77 8.40
N ALA A 531 20.19 -1.81 7.63
CA ALA A 531 19.11 -1.97 6.65
C ALA A 531 19.50 -2.71 5.36
N THR A 532 20.02 -3.92 5.46
CA THR A 532 20.40 -4.76 4.31
C THR A 532 19.28 -5.66 3.79
N THR A 533 18.15 -5.74 4.50
CA THR A 533 17.05 -6.66 4.18
C THR A 533 15.71 -5.93 4.04
N PRO A 534 14.72 -6.47 3.28
CA PRO A 534 13.38 -5.90 3.18
C PRO A 534 12.70 -5.59 4.52
N SER A 535 12.89 -6.47 5.51
CA SER A 535 12.29 -6.28 6.83
C SER A 535 12.95 -5.12 7.56
N ARG A 536 14.28 -5.06 7.58
CA ARG A 536 15.02 -3.94 8.21
C ARG A 536 14.77 -2.62 7.49
N THR A 537 14.66 -2.59 6.16
CA THR A 537 14.32 -1.36 5.41
C THR A 537 12.89 -0.90 5.69
N LYS A 538 11.94 -1.83 5.92
CA LYS A 538 10.61 -1.49 6.43
C LYS A 538 10.70 -0.83 7.81
N GLN A 539 11.43 -1.44 8.75
CA GLN A 539 11.60 -0.87 10.10
C GLN A 539 12.25 0.52 10.07
N LEU A 540 13.28 0.70 9.24
CA LEU A 540 13.92 2.00 9.01
C LEU A 540 12.91 3.08 8.58
N ARG A 541 12.08 2.78 7.58
CA ARG A 541 11.05 3.71 7.09
C ARG A 541 10.00 4.03 8.15
N LEU A 542 9.58 3.04 8.93
CA LEU A 542 8.60 3.24 10.00
C LEU A 542 9.19 4.10 11.13
N ALA A 543 10.45 3.89 11.51
CA ALA A 543 11.16 4.72 12.48
C ALA A 543 11.31 6.17 11.98
N ALA A 544 11.68 6.36 10.72
CA ALA A 544 11.78 7.68 10.10
C ALA A 544 10.41 8.39 10.06
N TYR A 545 9.34 7.68 9.69
CA TYR A 545 7.99 8.22 9.72
C TYR A 545 7.55 8.64 11.14
N ARG A 546 7.85 7.81 12.14
CA ARG A 546 7.60 8.11 13.55
C ARG A 546 8.32 9.39 13.99
N LEU A 547 9.61 9.54 13.63
CA LEU A 547 10.40 10.73 13.92
C LEU A 547 9.79 11.99 13.29
N LYS A 548 9.42 11.93 12.00
CA LYS A 548 8.80 13.05 11.28
C LYS A 548 7.48 13.50 11.93
N LEU A 549 6.64 12.55 12.34
CA LEU A 549 5.38 12.84 13.06
C LEU A 549 5.65 13.50 14.41
N LEU A 550 6.56 12.94 15.21
CA LEU A 550 6.90 13.48 16.53
C LEU A 550 7.46 14.89 16.45
N ARG A 551 8.39 15.17 15.52
CA ARG A 551 8.95 16.50 15.34
C ARG A 551 7.89 17.50 14.88
N SER A 552 6.96 17.09 14.02
CA SER A 552 5.83 17.95 13.62
C SER A 552 4.91 18.28 14.80
N LEU A 553 4.66 17.31 15.69
CA LEU A 553 3.87 17.52 16.91
C LEU A 553 4.60 18.34 17.97
N HIS A 554 5.92 18.15 18.11
CA HIS A 554 6.78 18.98 18.96
C HIS A 554 6.66 20.44 18.55
N ILE A 555 6.85 20.69 17.26
CA ILE A 555 6.80 22.02 16.64
C ILE A 555 5.42 22.66 16.80
N LEU A 556 4.35 21.90 16.59
CA LEU A 556 2.99 22.37 16.81
C LEU A 556 2.76 22.77 18.28
N GLY A 557 3.24 21.96 19.23
CA GLY A 557 3.18 22.27 20.66
C GLY A 557 3.98 23.51 21.03
N LEU A 558 5.19 23.64 20.46
CA LEU A 558 6.10 24.76 20.71
C LEU A 558 5.44 26.10 20.39
N ILE A 559 4.75 26.21 19.25
CA ILE A 559 4.18 27.47 18.76
C ILE A 559 2.72 27.71 19.19
N SER A 560 2.08 26.77 19.89
CA SER A 560 0.66 26.87 20.24
C SER A 560 0.37 27.26 21.68
N GLY A 561 1.35 27.18 22.58
CA GLY A 561 1.17 27.52 23.99
C GLY A 561 1.33 29.01 24.31
N GLU A 562 0.75 29.41 25.45
CA GLU A 562 0.90 30.73 26.05
C GLU A 562 1.81 30.61 27.31
N PRO A 563 2.83 31.48 27.47
CA PRO A 563 3.25 32.55 26.57
C PRO A 563 3.86 32.00 25.27
N ALA A 564 3.86 32.82 24.24
CA ALA A 564 4.44 32.48 22.94
C ALA A 564 5.91 32.06 23.09
N ALA A 565 6.33 31.06 22.31
CA ALA A 565 7.72 30.65 22.27
C ALA A 565 8.66 31.82 21.94
N SER A 566 9.80 31.85 22.61
CA SER A 566 10.82 32.84 22.29
C SER A 566 11.34 32.64 20.87
N ALA A 567 11.88 33.70 20.26
CA ALA A 567 12.46 33.59 18.93
C ALA A 567 13.61 32.58 18.89
N ASP A 568 14.38 32.45 19.98
CA ASP A 568 15.46 31.47 20.12
C ASP A 568 14.91 30.03 20.20
N GLU A 569 13.85 29.79 20.98
CA GLU A 569 13.20 28.47 21.05
C GLU A 569 12.67 28.02 19.69
N ILE A 570 12.03 28.94 18.95
CA ILE A 570 11.52 28.67 17.59
C ILE A 570 12.69 28.38 16.65
N ARG A 571 13.77 29.17 16.74
CA ARG A 571 14.98 28.97 15.93
C ARG A 571 15.60 27.60 16.19
N ASP A 572 15.78 27.23 17.44
CA ASP A 572 16.39 25.96 17.84
C ASP A 572 15.49 24.78 17.44
N GLY A 573 14.17 24.92 17.59
CA GLY A 573 13.20 23.95 17.09
C GLY A 573 13.25 23.77 15.56
N LEU A 574 13.45 24.84 14.80
CA LEU A 574 13.61 24.81 13.35
C LEU A 574 14.94 24.20 12.91
N ARG A 575 16.02 24.46 13.64
CA ARG A 575 17.34 23.84 13.45
C ARG A 575 17.26 22.32 13.64
N ASP A 576 16.74 21.90 14.80
CA ASP A 576 16.48 20.50 15.13
C ASP A 576 15.61 19.78 14.08
N ARG A 577 14.63 20.50 13.53
CA ARG A 577 13.77 19.99 12.48
C ARG A 577 14.55 19.72 11.20
N LEU A 578 15.49 20.59 10.81
CA LEU A 578 16.32 20.37 9.63
C LEU A 578 17.15 19.10 9.79
N GLU A 579 17.77 18.89 10.96
CA GLU A 579 18.49 17.65 11.28
C GLU A 579 17.59 16.41 11.12
N ASP A 580 16.37 16.45 11.69
CA ASP A 580 15.43 15.32 11.61
C ASP A 580 14.92 15.07 10.18
N TRP A 581 14.77 16.12 9.36
CA TRP A 581 14.34 16.01 7.97
C TRP A 581 15.45 15.46 7.07
N ILE A 582 16.70 15.87 7.30
CA ILE A 582 17.87 15.29 6.65
C ILE A 582 17.95 13.81 6.98
N LEU A 583 17.85 13.45 8.27
CA LEU A 583 17.90 12.07 8.72
C LEU A 583 16.74 11.24 8.13
N TYR A 584 15.55 11.83 8.01
CA TYR A 584 14.40 11.21 7.36
C TYR A 584 14.69 10.89 5.89
N GLU A 585 15.15 11.86 5.08
CA GLU A 585 15.42 11.61 3.65
C GLU A 585 16.58 10.62 3.47
N GLN A 586 17.61 10.65 4.33
CA GLN A 586 18.69 9.67 4.34
C GLN A 586 18.18 8.25 4.59
N ALA A 587 17.31 8.07 5.59
CA ALA A 587 16.68 6.79 5.90
C ALA A 587 15.88 6.24 4.70
N TRP A 588 15.18 7.11 3.97
CA TRP A 588 14.47 6.74 2.75
C TRP A 588 15.43 6.39 1.60
N ASN A 589 16.50 7.16 1.38
CA ASN A 589 17.51 6.88 0.38
C ASN A 589 18.16 5.50 0.60
N VAL A 590 18.64 5.22 1.81
CA VAL A 590 19.21 3.90 2.17
C VAL A 590 18.21 2.78 1.86
N SER A 591 16.96 2.96 2.26
CA SER A 591 15.91 1.96 2.04
C SER A 591 15.60 1.72 0.57
N GLU A 592 15.69 2.75 -0.28
CA GLU A 592 15.45 2.69 -1.71
C GLU A 592 16.64 2.08 -2.48
N LEU A 593 17.86 2.40 -2.09
CA LEU A 593 19.07 1.79 -2.66
C LEU A 593 19.09 0.27 -2.47
N VAL A 594 18.65 -0.21 -1.29
CA VAL A 594 18.52 -1.66 -1.02
C VAL A 594 17.44 -2.32 -1.89
N ILE A 595 16.44 -1.56 -2.35
CA ILE A 595 15.49 -2.06 -3.35
C ILE A 595 16.19 -2.17 -4.70
N LEU A 596 16.91 -1.12 -5.14
CA LEU A 596 17.64 -1.10 -6.42
C LEU A 596 18.64 -2.25 -6.58
N GLU A 597 19.23 -2.73 -5.48
CA GLU A 597 20.16 -3.85 -5.48
C GLU A 597 19.51 -5.22 -5.74
N ARG A 598 18.18 -5.32 -5.70
CA ARG A 598 17.48 -6.60 -5.91
C ARG A 598 17.47 -7.02 -7.36
N GLN A 599 17.71 -8.31 -7.58
CA GLN A 599 17.46 -8.94 -8.87
C GLN A 599 15.94 -8.99 -9.09
N SER A 600 15.44 -8.57 -10.26
CA SER A 600 14.03 -8.60 -10.73
C SER A 600 13.17 -7.31 -10.66
N ILE A 601 13.76 -6.12 -10.55
CA ILE A 601 13.01 -4.85 -10.64
C ILE A 601 12.72 -4.53 -12.11
N THR A 602 11.54 -3.97 -12.41
CA THR A 602 11.22 -3.45 -13.75
C THR A 602 12.00 -2.16 -14.03
N GLN A 603 12.31 -1.88 -15.30
CA GLN A 603 13.05 -0.65 -15.66
C GLN A 603 12.30 0.62 -15.24
N GLU A 604 10.98 0.66 -15.42
CA GLU A 604 10.16 1.80 -15.01
C GLU A 604 10.23 2.08 -13.50
N LEU A 605 10.20 1.01 -12.69
CA LEU A 605 10.34 1.14 -11.25
C LEU A 605 11.75 1.57 -10.85
N TRP A 606 12.77 1.06 -11.55
CA TRP A 606 14.16 1.48 -11.38
C TRP A 606 14.33 2.97 -11.68
N ASP A 607 13.84 3.45 -12.83
CA ASP A 607 13.92 4.86 -13.23
C ASP A 607 13.21 5.76 -12.20
N THR A 608 12.03 5.33 -11.73
CA THR A 608 11.26 6.06 -10.71
C THR A 608 12.03 6.17 -9.40
N ILE A 609 12.63 5.07 -8.92
CA ILE A 609 13.42 5.08 -7.69
C ILE A 609 14.63 6.00 -7.84
N THR A 610 15.36 5.89 -8.96
CA THR A 610 16.56 6.69 -9.20
C THR A 610 16.26 8.19 -9.20
N VAL A 611 15.16 8.62 -9.85
CA VAL A 611 14.72 10.02 -9.80
C VAL A 611 14.44 10.45 -8.37
N GLN A 612 13.69 9.65 -7.61
CA GLN A 612 13.36 9.98 -6.23
C GLN A 612 14.59 10.01 -5.30
N VAL A 613 15.56 9.12 -5.50
CA VAL A 613 16.81 9.12 -4.72
C VAL A 613 17.61 10.40 -4.98
N ASN A 614 17.69 10.82 -6.24
CA ASN A 614 18.38 12.07 -6.61
C ASN A 614 17.66 13.30 -6.03
N GLU A 615 16.32 13.37 -6.13
CA GLU A 615 15.53 14.46 -5.54
C GLU A 615 15.73 14.56 -4.02
N ARG A 616 15.84 13.41 -3.33
CA ARG A 616 16.13 13.36 -1.89
C ARG A 616 17.54 13.82 -1.57
N GLU A 617 18.52 13.45 -2.38
CA GLU A 617 19.92 13.89 -2.21
C GLU A 617 20.03 15.41 -2.37
N GLU A 618 19.33 15.99 -3.35
CA GLU A 618 19.24 17.45 -3.51
C GLU A 618 18.60 18.14 -2.29
N ASN A 619 17.55 17.54 -1.70
CA ASN A 619 16.95 18.03 -0.46
C ASN A 619 17.92 17.95 0.72
N ILE A 620 18.62 16.82 0.89
CA ILE A 620 19.62 16.61 1.95
C ILE A 620 20.72 17.65 1.86
N GLN A 621 21.30 17.84 0.68
CA GLN A 621 22.36 18.81 0.47
C GLN A 621 21.86 20.23 0.79
N ARG A 622 20.72 20.63 0.23
CA ARG A 622 20.14 21.96 0.48
C ARG A 622 19.87 22.21 1.96
N TRP A 623 19.29 21.26 2.68
CA TRP A 623 18.97 21.45 4.10
C TRP A 623 20.21 21.41 4.97
N THR A 624 21.26 20.69 4.57
CA THR A 624 22.57 20.72 5.23
C THR A 624 23.24 22.10 5.09
N GLU A 625 23.18 22.70 3.90
CA GLU A 625 23.64 24.07 3.67
C GLU A 625 22.88 25.07 4.56
N MET A 626 21.55 24.95 4.62
CA MET A 626 20.74 25.78 5.52
C MET A 626 21.10 25.58 6.99
N LEU A 627 21.36 24.33 7.42
CA LEU A 627 21.75 24.01 8.80
C LEU A 627 23.10 24.64 9.16
N ASN A 628 24.11 24.50 8.31
CA ASN A 628 25.42 25.14 8.50
C ASN A 628 25.28 26.66 8.61
N GLU A 629 24.42 27.24 7.76
CA GLU A 629 24.12 28.67 7.80
C GLU A 629 23.40 29.15 9.07
N PHE A 630 22.62 28.27 9.73
CA PHE A 630 22.03 28.52 11.04
C PHE A 630 23.11 28.57 12.13
N ASP A 631 24.08 27.65 12.06
CA ASP A 631 25.14 27.51 13.06
C ASP A 631 26.17 28.65 12.99
N GLU A 632 26.51 29.12 11.79
CA GLU A 632 27.47 30.23 11.59
C GLU A 632 27.00 31.57 12.19
N ARG A 633 25.68 31.80 12.35
CA ARG A 633 25.14 33.07 12.85
C ARG A 633 25.10 33.20 14.37
N VAL A 634 25.32 32.13 15.12
CA VAL A 634 25.31 32.14 16.59
C VAL A 634 26.58 32.82 17.18
N ILE A 635 27.52 33.24 16.34
CA ILE A 635 28.72 33.99 16.75
C ILE A 635 28.61 35.50 16.39
N PRO A 636 27.87 36.33 17.15
CA PRO A 636 28.12 37.78 17.17
C PRO A 636 28.40 38.23 18.62
N GLY A 637 29.67 38.18 19.03
CA GLY A 637 30.05 38.62 20.39
C GLY A 637 31.54 38.58 20.77
N LYS A 638 32.47 38.42 19.83
CA LYS A 638 33.92 38.49 20.12
C LYS A 638 34.69 39.31 19.10
N THR A 639 34.28 40.56 18.92
CA THR A 639 35.14 41.62 18.38
C THR A 639 34.90 42.91 19.17
N GLY A 640 35.93 43.38 19.86
CA GLY A 640 36.09 44.81 20.15
C GLY A 640 36.16 45.26 21.62
N LYS A 641 37.25 44.93 22.33
CA LYS A 641 37.95 45.95 23.14
C LYS A 641 39.44 45.65 23.12
N GLY A 642 40.16 46.52 22.40
CA GLY A 642 41.60 46.45 22.24
C GLY A 642 42.35 46.74 23.54
N GLY A 643 43.48 46.07 23.68
CA GLY A 643 44.52 46.38 24.65
C GLY A 643 45.86 45.90 24.08
N LYS A 644 46.64 46.83 23.55
CA LYS A 644 48.03 46.65 23.13
C LYS A 644 48.84 45.99 24.26
N ARG A 645 49.66 44.99 23.94
CA ARG A 645 51.08 44.92 24.34
C ARG A 645 51.82 43.81 23.58
N GLN A 646 53.12 44.09 23.43
CA GLN A 646 54.15 43.48 22.58
C GLN A 646 54.62 42.09 23.04
N PRO A 647 55.45 41.40 22.22
CA PRO A 647 55.79 39.98 22.36
C PRO A 647 57.03 39.76 23.23
N THR A 648 57.07 38.65 23.95
CA THR A 648 58.29 38.05 24.52
C THR A 648 58.13 36.53 24.56
N GLU A 649 58.96 35.88 23.74
CA GLU A 649 59.80 34.69 23.96
C GLU A 649 59.37 33.61 24.97
N ASP A 650 59.41 32.36 24.47
CA ASP A 650 59.52 31.04 25.14
C ASP A 650 60.62 31.01 26.25
N PRO A 651 60.80 29.97 27.12
CA PRO A 651 60.37 28.55 26.95
C PRO A 651 59.96 27.75 28.22
N ASP A 652 59.54 26.51 27.95
CA ASP A 652 59.64 25.25 28.72
C ASP A 652 59.01 25.09 30.13
N VAL A 653 58.54 23.85 30.34
CA VAL A 653 58.72 22.95 31.50
C VAL A 653 57.42 22.22 31.91
N ASP A 654 57.37 20.95 31.52
CA ASP A 654 57.02 19.72 32.25
C ASP A 654 55.86 19.58 33.26
N ALA A 655 55.21 18.41 33.08
CA ALA A 655 54.90 17.39 34.09
C ALA A 655 53.72 17.59 35.08
N SER A 656 52.72 16.73 34.85
CA SER A 656 52.29 15.66 35.77
C SER A 656 51.47 15.98 37.03
N SER A 657 50.44 15.10 37.18
CA SER A 657 49.95 14.51 38.43
C SER A 657 49.14 15.41 39.38
N SER A 658 48.13 14.97 40.12
CA SER A 658 47.37 13.73 40.25
C SER A 658 46.39 13.95 41.41
N SER A 659 45.21 13.30 41.40
CA SER A 659 44.44 12.90 42.60
C SER A 659 43.88 14.06 43.47
N SER A 660 42.83 13.98 44.28
CA SER A 660 42.05 12.92 44.94
C SER A 660 40.81 13.64 45.53
N SER A 661 39.61 13.09 45.40
CA SER A 661 38.83 12.40 46.46
C SER A 661 38.08 13.28 47.46
N SER A 662 36.93 12.73 47.90
CA SER A 662 36.20 12.94 49.17
C SER A 662 35.58 14.31 49.41
N SER A 663 34.42 14.49 50.05
CA SER A 663 33.48 13.62 50.80
C SER A 663 32.25 14.49 51.11
N SER A 664 31.03 13.94 51.08
CA SER A 664 30.14 13.69 52.24
C SER A 664 29.60 14.92 52.99
N SER A 665 28.29 14.90 53.23
CA SER A 665 27.57 15.04 54.52
C SER A 665 26.20 15.67 54.24
N SER A 666 25.09 14.92 54.35
CA SER A 666 24.25 14.71 55.56
C SER A 666 23.30 15.92 55.77
N GLU A 667 21.99 15.74 55.65
CA GLU A 667 21.00 15.34 56.69
C GLU A 667 20.18 16.59 57.08
N GLU A 668 18.86 16.55 56.88
CA GLU A 668 17.81 16.63 57.93
C GLU A 668 17.54 18.10 58.34
N GLU A 669 16.34 18.64 58.58
CA GLU A 669 15.09 18.26 59.25
C GLU A 669 13.93 19.11 58.61
N GLU A 670 12.67 18.67 58.55
CA GLU A 670 11.53 18.97 59.47
C GLU A 670 11.37 20.48 59.81
N ASP A 671 10.21 21.13 59.97
CA ASP A 671 8.80 20.73 60.09
C ASP A 671 7.90 22.00 60.01
N GLU A 672 6.58 21.78 60.02
CA GLU A 672 5.49 22.65 60.55
C GLU A 672 4.89 23.87 59.79
N LYS A 673 3.61 23.65 59.40
CA LYS A 673 2.36 24.40 59.68
C LYS A 673 2.37 25.94 59.83
N GLU A 674 1.44 26.59 59.14
CA GLU A 674 0.46 27.48 59.81
C GLU A 674 -0.80 27.72 58.95
N GLU A 675 -1.96 27.67 59.62
CA GLU A 675 -3.27 28.11 59.11
C GLU A 675 -3.40 29.64 59.22
N GLY A 676 -4.22 30.25 58.36
CA GLY A 676 -4.64 31.64 58.54
C GLY A 676 -5.77 32.04 57.59
N LYS A 677 -7.01 32.02 58.11
CA LYS A 677 -8.17 32.73 57.56
C LYS A 677 -7.96 34.24 57.67
N ASP A 678 -8.47 35.01 56.72
CA ASP A 678 -9.44 36.08 57.04
C ASP A 678 -10.10 36.69 55.79
N ASN A 679 -11.37 37.04 55.99
CA ASN A 679 -12.28 37.74 55.08
C ASN A 679 -11.84 39.21 54.85
N VAL A 680 -12.37 39.87 53.82
CA VAL A 680 -13.13 41.15 53.90
C VAL A 680 -13.68 41.54 52.51
N ASP A 681 -14.90 42.10 52.56
CA ASP A 681 -15.71 42.82 51.55
C ASP A 681 -14.90 43.67 50.55
N GLY A 682 -15.30 43.89 49.29
CA GLY A 682 -16.60 44.37 48.81
C GLY A 682 -16.43 45.83 48.35
N MET A 683 -16.77 46.15 47.09
CA MET A 683 -17.31 47.45 46.64
C MET A 683 -17.45 47.49 45.11
N ASP A 684 -18.69 47.68 44.68
CA ASP A 684 -19.10 48.27 43.41
C ASP A 684 -18.61 49.72 43.31
N VAL A 685 -18.21 50.18 42.11
CA VAL A 685 -18.46 51.55 41.62
C VAL A 685 -18.47 51.53 40.07
N ASP A 686 -19.65 51.80 39.50
CA ASP A 686 -19.84 52.34 38.15
C ASP A 686 -19.34 53.80 38.10
N GLU A 687 -18.71 54.23 37.00
CA GLU A 687 -18.82 55.65 36.60
C GLU A 687 -18.59 55.84 35.10
N GLU A 688 -19.65 56.32 34.44
CA GLU A 688 -19.65 56.94 33.12
C GLU A 688 -18.96 58.31 33.19
N GLU A 689 -18.20 58.71 32.17
CA GLU A 689 -18.02 60.13 31.88
C GLU A 689 -17.93 60.39 30.36
N LYS A 690 -18.90 61.18 29.88
CA LYS A 690 -18.97 61.82 28.56
C LYS A 690 -18.46 63.27 28.68
N VAL A 691 -18.33 63.92 27.51
CA VAL A 691 -18.30 65.39 27.27
C VAL A 691 -16.87 65.96 27.28
N ASN A 692 -16.34 66.82 26.39
CA ASN A 692 -16.78 67.90 25.46
C ASN A 692 -15.68 68.04 24.36
N VAL A 693 -15.88 68.28 23.05
CA VAL A 693 -16.34 69.47 22.28
C VAL A 693 -15.69 70.83 22.63
N ASN A 694 -14.82 71.32 21.73
CA ASN A 694 -14.68 72.73 21.27
C ASN A 694 -13.66 72.83 20.11
N GLU A 695 -14.10 73.26 18.91
CA GLU A 695 -13.98 74.62 18.31
C GLU A 695 -12.58 74.99 17.81
N GLU A 696 -12.35 74.92 16.49
CA GLU A 696 -12.37 76.01 15.50
C GLU A 696 -11.08 76.87 15.43
N GLN A 697 -10.37 76.79 14.30
CA GLN A 697 -9.64 77.94 13.74
C GLN A 697 -9.47 77.82 12.20
N LYS A 698 -9.63 78.97 11.55
CA LYS A 698 -9.81 79.22 10.11
C LYS A 698 -8.50 79.62 9.39
N VAL A 699 -8.28 79.06 8.17
CA VAL A 699 -7.99 79.72 6.84
C VAL A 699 -6.61 80.47 6.70
N PRO A 700 -5.82 80.34 5.59
CA PRO A 700 -6.25 80.65 4.21
C PRO A 700 -5.74 79.82 3.01
N LYS A 701 -6.49 80.02 1.91
CA LYS A 701 -6.44 79.49 0.53
C LYS A 701 -5.30 80.06 -0.33
N ASN A 702 -4.81 79.27 -1.30
CA ASN A 702 -4.78 79.53 -2.77
C ASN A 702 -3.94 78.45 -3.51
N PRO A 703 -4.04 78.28 -4.85
CA PRO A 703 -5.22 77.95 -5.65
C PRO A 703 -5.00 76.69 -6.55
N GLU A 704 -6.13 76.08 -6.93
CA GLU A 704 -6.42 75.35 -8.18
C GLU A 704 -5.32 74.58 -8.93
N THR A 705 -5.49 73.25 -8.98
CA THR A 705 -5.27 72.48 -10.20
C THR A 705 -6.37 71.42 -10.29
N GLU A 706 -7.27 71.59 -11.25
CA GLU A 706 -8.41 70.72 -11.50
C GLU A 706 -7.96 69.33 -11.98
N THR A 707 -8.17 68.32 -11.14
CA THR A 707 -8.44 66.95 -11.59
C THR A 707 -9.69 66.50 -10.88
N LYS A 708 -10.78 66.28 -11.64
CA LYS A 708 -11.99 65.64 -11.11
C LYS A 708 -11.57 64.31 -10.47
N PRO A 709 -11.71 64.14 -9.13
CA PRO A 709 -11.48 62.83 -8.55
C PRO A 709 -12.59 61.93 -9.10
N VAL A 710 -12.17 60.83 -9.71
CA VAL A 710 -13.03 59.66 -9.85
C VAL A 710 -13.62 59.44 -8.47
N GLU A 711 -14.94 59.52 -8.32
CA GLU A 711 -15.62 59.16 -7.08
C GLU A 711 -15.12 57.77 -6.70
N GLU A 712 -14.19 57.71 -5.76
CA GLU A 712 -13.75 56.47 -5.16
C GLU A 712 -14.99 55.94 -4.46
N ILE A 713 -15.63 54.97 -5.10
CA ILE A 713 -16.71 54.18 -4.52
C ILE A 713 -16.06 53.41 -3.36
N PHE A 714 -15.98 54.06 -2.21
CA PHE A 714 -15.57 53.41 -0.98
C PHE A 714 -16.67 52.42 -0.61
N LEU A 715 -16.43 51.15 -0.93
CA LEU A 715 -17.26 50.05 -0.44
C LEU A 715 -17.35 50.18 1.08
N THR A 716 -18.58 50.32 1.58
CA THR A 716 -18.82 50.42 3.01
C THR A 716 -18.40 49.12 3.70
N LYS A 717 -18.20 49.15 5.03
CA LYS A 717 -17.92 47.92 5.80
C LYS A 717 -19.03 46.87 5.60
N GLU A 718 -20.27 47.30 5.41
CA GLU A 718 -21.39 46.45 5.05
C GLU A 718 -21.26 45.83 3.65
N ASP A 719 -20.83 46.60 2.64
CA ASP A 719 -20.61 46.07 1.29
C ASP A 719 -19.47 45.03 1.27
N ILE A 720 -18.41 45.26 2.04
CA ILE A 720 -17.31 44.31 2.20
C ILE A 720 -17.78 43.05 2.93
N SER A 721 -18.59 43.20 3.98
CA SER A 721 -19.18 42.08 4.72
C SER A 721 -20.11 41.23 3.84
N ASN A 722 -21.01 41.90 3.12
CA ASN A 722 -21.94 41.29 2.17
C ASN A 722 -21.18 40.62 1.02
N GLY A 723 -20.15 41.27 0.48
CA GLY A 723 -19.26 40.70 -0.52
C GLY A 723 -18.54 39.44 -0.03
N ARG A 724 -18.07 39.42 1.23
CA ARG A 724 -17.47 38.23 1.86
C ARG A 724 -18.49 37.10 2.06
N ILE A 725 -19.72 37.40 2.47
CA ILE A 725 -20.79 36.39 2.63
C ILE A 725 -21.17 35.80 1.27
N VAL A 726 -21.33 36.63 0.24
CA VAL A 726 -21.63 36.20 -1.14
C VAL A 726 -20.47 35.38 -1.71
N LEU A 727 -19.23 35.82 -1.52
CA LEU A 727 -18.03 35.08 -1.96
C LEU A 727 -17.89 33.75 -1.21
N HIS A 728 -18.09 33.74 0.11
CA HIS A 728 -18.06 32.52 0.91
C HIS A 728 -19.16 31.54 0.47
N ASN A 729 -20.38 32.01 0.22
CA ASN A 729 -21.47 31.17 -0.29
C ASN A 729 -21.24 30.69 -1.74
N ALA A 730 -20.45 31.42 -2.53
CA ALA A 730 -20.04 31.01 -3.88
C ALA A 730 -18.93 29.96 -3.87
N LEU A 731 -17.98 30.07 -2.94
CA LEU A 731 -16.88 29.13 -2.75
C LEU A 731 -17.33 27.87 -1.98
N TYR A 732 -18.27 28.02 -1.05
CA TYR A 732 -18.80 26.99 -0.16
C TYR A 732 -20.34 27.01 -0.17
N PRO A 733 -20.99 26.68 -1.29
CA PRO A 733 -22.45 26.63 -1.33
C PRO A 733 -22.95 25.62 -0.30
N LYS A 734 -23.91 26.03 0.54
CA LYS A 734 -24.65 25.10 1.41
C LYS A 734 -25.32 24.06 0.51
N LEU A 735 -24.76 22.87 0.47
CA LEU A 735 -25.35 21.73 -0.21
C LEU A 735 -26.57 21.29 0.62
N PRO A 736 -27.76 21.11 0.02
CA PRO A 736 -28.85 20.41 0.72
C PRO A 736 -28.40 19.01 1.13
N ASP A 737 -29.17 18.36 1.99
CA ASP A 737 -28.81 17.04 2.52
C ASP A 737 -28.47 16.07 1.38
N SER A 738 -27.36 15.35 1.51
CA SER A 738 -26.84 14.44 0.50
C SER A 738 -27.58 13.09 0.50
N GLY A 739 -28.57 12.92 1.38
CA GLY A 739 -29.24 11.67 1.75
C GLY A 739 -29.37 10.67 0.62
N ASP A 740 -30.04 11.05 -0.48
CA ASP A 740 -30.35 10.08 -1.54
C ASP A 740 -29.21 9.90 -2.57
N TYR A 741 -28.28 10.86 -2.68
CA TYR A 741 -27.20 10.85 -3.68
C TYR A 741 -25.85 10.35 -3.13
N LEU A 742 -25.76 10.07 -1.83
CA LEU A 742 -24.54 9.54 -1.19
C LEU A 742 -24.05 8.23 -1.83
N LEU A 743 -24.97 7.43 -2.38
CA LEU A 743 -24.65 6.16 -3.02
C LEU A 743 -24.17 6.33 -4.47
N ASP A 744 -24.67 7.33 -5.21
CA ASP A 744 -24.24 7.61 -6.59
C ASP A 744 -23.25 8.78 -6.62
N TRP A 745 -21.96 8.47 -6.51
CA TRP A 745 -20.90 9.49 -6.51
C TRP A 745 -20.93 10.37 -7.77
N ARG A 746 -21.37 9.85 -8.93
CA ARG A 746 -21.41 10.60 -10.18
C ARG A 746 -22.49 11.65 -10.12
N GLU A 747 -23.65 11.30 -9.59
CA GLU A 747 -24.73 12.25 -9.34
C GLU A 747 -24.38 13.22 -8.22
N GLU A 748 -23.76 12.77 -7.12
CA GLU A 748 -23.26 13.67 -6.07
C GLU A 748 -22.24 14.68 -6.62
N LYS A 749 -21.32 14.23 -7.49
CA LYS A 749 -20.36 15.12 -8.16
C LYS A 749 -21.04 16.07 -9.12
N ARG A 750 -22.05 15.64 -9.88
CA ARG A 750 -22.88 16.54 -10.69
C ARG A 750 -23.62 17.54 -9.81
N ARG A 751 -24.08 17.11 -8.62
CA ARG A 751 -24.89 17.90 -7.69
C ARG A 751 -24.04 19.03 -7.15
N ARG A 752 -22.86 18.68 -6.64
CA ARG A 752 -21.83 19.66 -6.23
C ARG A 752 -21.48 20.61 -7.37
N ARG A 753 -21.21 20.10 -8.58
CA ARG A 753 -20.91 20.95 -9.76
C ARG A 753 -22.04 21.91 -10.08
N TRP A 754 -23.29 21.46 -10.01
CA TRP A 754 -24.45 22.31 -10.24
C TRP A 754 -24.57 23.39 -9.16
N PHE A 755 -24.42 23.05 -7.88
CA PHE A 755 -24.47 24.04 -6.80
C PHE A 755 -23.35 25.08 -6.92
N HIS A 756 -22.14 24.67 -7.28
CA HIS A 756 -21.05 25.59 -7.60
C HIS A 756 -21.36 26.45 -8.83
N ALA A 757 -21.94 25.87 -9.89
CA ALA A 757 -22.31 26.61 -11.10
C ALA A 757 -23.44 27.62 -10.82
N MET A 758 -24.45 27.24 -10.04
CA MET A 758 -25.52 28.12 -9.57
C MET A 758 -24.94 29.27 -8.74
N ALA A 759 -24.07 28.98 -7.78
CA ALA A 759 -23.52 30.00 -6.90
C ALA A 759 -22.62 30.99 -7.69
N ARG A 760 -21.84 30.50 -8.66
CA ARG A 760 -21.12 31.34 -9.63
C ARG A 760 -22.04 32.18 -10.51
N ALA A 761 -23.14 31.60 -11.01
CA ALA A 761 -24.10 32.33 -11.83
C ALA A 761 -24.74 33.48 -11.03
N LYS A 762 -25.14 33.23 -9.78
CA LYS A 762 -25.67 34.26 -8.86
C LYS A 762 -24.65 35.38 -8.61
N LEU A 763 -23.39 35.03 -8.35
CA LEU A 763 -22.33 36.03 -8.11
C LEU A 763 -22.05 36.91 -9.35
N MET A 764 -22.19 36.34 -10.54
CA MET A 764 -21.91 37.03 -11.82
C MET A 764 -23.16 37.67 -12.45
N GLY A 765 -24.31 37.67 -11.76
CA GLY A 765 -25.59 38.16 -12.32
C GLY A 765 -26.08 37.39 -13.56
N LYS A 766 -25.64 36.15 -13.74
CA LYS A 766 -26.02 35.28 -14.87
C LYS A 766 -27.21 34.39 -14.50
N PRO A 767 -28.00 33.92 -15.49
CA PRO A 767 -29.11 33.00 -15.24
C PRO A 767 -28.62 31.69 -14.61
N VAL A 768 -29.40 31.15 -13.68
CA VAL A 768 -29.10 29.89 -12.99
C VAL A 768 -29.13 28.72 -13.99
N PRO A 769 -28.13 27.83 -13.99
CA PRO A 769 -28.14 26.65 -14.86
C PRO A 769 -29.33 25.74 -14.54
N ALA A 770 -29.95 25.15 -15.57
CA ALA A 770 -31.05 24.21 -15.39
C ALA A 770 -30.61 22.99 -14.55
N TRP A 771 -31.50 22.52 -13.69
CA TRP A 771 -31.29 21.30 -12.89
C TRP A 771 -31.49 20.07 -13.79
N THR A 772 -30.42 19.29 -14.01
CA THR A 772 -30.41 18.15 -14.96
C THR A 772 -30.13 16.80 -14.29
N HIS A 773 -30.38 16.70 -12.99
CA HIS A 773 -30.14 15.48 -12.22
C HIS A 773 -31.14 14.37 -12.52
N LYS A 774 -30.66 13.13 -12.46
CA LYS A 774 -31.48 11.92 -12.49
C LYS A 774 -31.88 11.53 -11.06
N ALA A 775 -33.01 10.84 -10.94
CA ALA A 775 -33.38 10.22 -9.67
C ALA A 775 -32.24 9.31 -9.17
N PRO A 776 -32.01 9.25 -7.85
CA PRO A 776 -30.96 8.44 -7.27
C PRO A 776 -31.13 6.99 -7.71
N PHE A 777 -30.09 6.47 -8.36
CA PHE A 777 -30.05 5.13 -8.90
C PHE A 777 -29.27 4.25 -7.93
N ASP A 778 -29.95 3.36 -7.22
CA ASP A 778 -29.28 2.26 -6.55
C ASP A 778 -29.03 1.14 -7.57
N PRO A 779 -27.78 0.89 -7.98
CA PRO A 779 -27.47 -0.18 -8.91
C PRO A 779 -27.92 -1.55 -8.40
N PHE A 780 -28.04 -1.76 -7.08
CA PHE A 780 -28.46 -3.02 -6.48
C PHE A 780 -29.97 -3.28 -6.58
N ASN A 781 -30.80 -2.25 -6.82
CA ASN A 781 -32.24 -2.42 -7.06
C ASN A 781 -32.57 -3.20 -8.34
N ALA A 782 -31.61 -3.31 -9.28
CA ALA A 782 -31.78 -4.12 -10.48
C ALA A 782 -31.82 -5.64 -10.19
N GLY A 783 -31.40 -6.07 -8.99
CA GLY A 783 -31.30 -7.48 -8.59
C GLY A 783 -30.13 -8.22 -9.25
N GLY A 784 -30.13 -8.30 -10.58
CA GLY A 784 -29.15 -9.03 -11.39
C GLY A 784 -28.87 -8.40 -12.76
N PRO A 785 -27.98 -9.00 -13.56
CA PRO A 785 -27.70 -8.56 -14.92
C PRO A 785 -28.93 -8.78 -15.82
N PRO A 786 -29.03 -8.12 -16.99
CA PRO A 786 -30.21 -8.26 -17.86
C PRO A 786 -30.64 -9.74 -18.07
N GLY A 787 -31.92 -10.06 -17.84
CA GLY A 787 -32.47 -11.40 -18.05
C GLY A 787 -31.99 -12.47 -17.07
N TRP A 788 -31.45 -12.09 -15.91
CA TRP A 788 -31.02 -13.02 -14.87
C TRP A 788 -32.15 -13.89 -14.31
N GLU A 789 -33.40 -13.39 -14.35
CA GLU A 789 -34.59 -14.12 -13.93
C GLU A 789 -34.84 -15.36 -14.81
N GLY A 790 -34.30 -15.37 -16.02
CA GLY A 790 -34.34 -16.49 -16.94
C GLY A 790 -33.23 -17.52 -16.74
N LEU A 791 -32.31 -17.31 -15.78
CA LEU A 791 -31.26 -18.28 -15.49
C LEU A 791 -31.88 -19.59 -14.96
N PRO A 792 -31.51 -20.75 -15.53
CA PRO A 792 -32.02 -22.02 -15.05
C PRO A 792 -31.50 -22.29 -13.63
N LEU A 793 -32.25 -23.09 -12.88
CA LEU A 793 -31.90 -23.54 -11.53
C LEU A 793 -32.03 -25.07 -11.38
N GLY A 794 -32.26 -25.79 -12.48
CA GLY A 794 -32.63 -27.21 -12.45
C GLY A 794 -31.45 -28.14 -12.17
N THR A 795 -30.28 -27.86 -12.74
CA THR A 795 -29.08 -28.69 -12.57
C THR A 795 -28.10 -28.10 -11.55
N VAL A 796 -27.09 -28.87 -11.12
CA VAL A 796 -26.06 -28.36 -10.20
C VAL A 796 -25.24 -27.26 -10.89
N TRP A 797 -24.92 -27.45 -12.17
CA TRP A 797 -24.26 -26.45 -13.01
C TRP A 797 -25.10 -25.19 -13.15
N ASP A 798 -26.42 -25.32 -13.36
CA ASP A 798 -27.31 -24.18 -13.50
C ASP A 798 -27.32 -23.31 -12.23
N ARG A 799 -27.41 -23.94 -11.06
CA ARG A 799 -27.33 -23.27 -9.75
C ARG A 799 -25.97 -22.61 -9.52
N LEU A 800 -24.87 -23.28 -9.87
CA LEU A 800 -23.53 -22.69 -9.79
C LEU A 800 -23.37 -21.50 -10.74
N GLN A 801 -23.88 -21.62 -11.98
CA GLN A 801 -23.90 -20.55 -12.97
C GLN A 801 -24.69 -19.34 -12.44
N TYR A 802 -25.84 -19.57 -11.80
CA TYR A 802 -26.62 -18.52 -11.16
C TYR A 802 -25.80 -17.75 -10.12
N MET A 803 -25.19 -18.46 -9.17
CA MET A 803 -24.32 -17.84 -8.15
C MET A 803 -23.18 -17.06 -8.79
N TRP A 804 -22.55 -17.61 -9.84
CA TRP A 804 -21.42 -17.01 -10.52
C TRP A 804 -21.79 -15.69 -11.20
N VAL A 805 -22.87 -15.71 -11.98
CA VAL A 805 -23.36 -14.55 -12.73
C VAL A 805 -23.75 -13.43 -11.76
N LEU A 806 -24.51 -13.74 -10.71
CA LEU A 806 -24.93 -12.74 -9.73
C LEU A 806 -23.77 -12.19 -8.91
N THR A 807 -22.83 -13.03 -8.47
CA THR A 807 -21.66 -12.55 -7.73
C THR A 807 -20.83 -11.57 -8.58
N ASN A 808 -20.59 -11.89 -9.85
CA ASN A 808 -19.83 -11.02 -10.76
C ASN A 808 -20.62 -9.73 -11.09
N TRP A 809 -21.95 -9.82 -11.20
CA TRP A 809 -22.79 -8.64 -11.34
C TRP A 809 -22.76 -7.74 -10.12
N ARG A 810 -22.79 -8.30 -8.91
CA ARG A 810 -22.65 -7.55 -7.65
C ARG A 810 -21.31 -6.82 -7.57
N PHE A 811 -20.21 -7.45 -8.00
CA PHE A 811 -18.92 -6.75 -8.16
C PHE A 811 -18.98 -5.60 -9.18
N PHE A 812 -19.71 -5.80 -10.28
CA PHE A 812 -19.91 -4.75 -11.27
C PHE A 812 -20.74 -3.57 -10.71
N GLN A 813 -21.85 -3.84 -10.03
CA GLN A 813 -22.68 -2.84 -9.34
C GLN A 813 -21.88 -2.08 -8.28
N LEU A 814 -21.08 -2.79 -7.47
CA LEU A 814 -20.24 -2.16 -6.44
C LEU A 814 -19.27 -1.15 -7.05
N ARG A 815 -18.66 -1.49 -8.19
CA ARG A 815 -17.77 -0.55 -8.90
C ARG A 815 -18.51 0.65 -9.47
N GLU A 816 -19.79 0.53 -9.83
CA GLU A 816 -20.56 1.70 -10.26
C GLU A 816 -20.77 2.71 -9.12
N LEU A 817 -20.73 2.25 -7.86
CA LEU A 817 -20.75 3.09 -6.65
C LEU A 817 -19.38 3.71 -6.30
N GLU A 818 -18.27 3.15 -6.79
CA GLU A 818 -16.91 3.64 -6.48
C GLU A 818 -16.57 4.95 -7.22
N PRO A 819 -16.03 5.99 -6.52
CA PRO A 819 -15.67 7.32 -7.05
C PRO A 819 -14.69 7.43 -8.23
#